data_AF-A0A949ILX6-F1
#
_entry.id   AF-A0A949ILX6-F1
#
_cell.length_a   1.000
_cell.length_b   1.000
_cell.length_c   1.000
_cell.angle_alpha   90.00
_cell.angle_beta   90.00
_cell.angle_gamma   90.00
#
_symmetry.space_group_name_H-M   'P 1'
#
loop_
_entity.id
_entity.type
_entity.pdbx_description
1 polymer ?
#
loop_
_entity_poly.entity_id
_entity_poly.type
_entity_poly.pdbx_seq_one_letter_code
_entity_poly.pdbx_strand_id
1 'polypeptide(L)'
;MPHEDTSANDLQAIAAAGAVSHPAGVNGHETLAAHGRLLADATPPAKSYLDKAVGLVISNDTVERHVVEAAKAGAVFFGGRVGLATTVALYGLDQIKVGDTFTQAATDLGLGAIKGTAMRAVNTFAAARDFGIAGQAVALGVGSRVLDRGLDRHSWTDERTKSFSLDAGALSLARTALDRQALVADVASFAVGGAMAHGVNRFTERSLASSPFWKTAMTGGVFGVATGATGEIKRERDSGEQFSLAKVLAAGGTQGIYSAFAMAPAGMQASRNLRLGFLDSHGITTVGEKGSYRYTMRFDGGVHEMATSAPTNKGLRTAGIELTKMVEQRKLDLASSFGVSIARGGEPIQYSHGNDRPDEHFIAREPRLPELAVLDRSLSKSLPGHLMPDGKTAAKFNFIADRDVERASFGGLFEFQGGTPNIFLHNELLQNKPMTNRDPDWMKREDGTRRNSMETIVTHEIAHNGDHKVRSADKNFEANVREKLGWVRYRPGDFYEAGTHLLQGKEGGLYSYSPARAQWTLTDANGEAIDRSGAPARPGEEIRYTNDEMRNRALVRPISNYFDRPTEMIMEGVAHYRTGGDTRAALLRTSPVLYEQVKRQDEQEIAMHYGRDAAGRSAMLRMPDGLLSPRSAESEAAVAKYEREEAAKNKVSP
;
A
#
# COMPACT_ATOMS: atom_id res chain seq x y z
N MET A 1 5.96 36.99 29.61
CA MET A 1 6.76 36.61 30.79
C MET A 1 7.09 35.13 30.65
N PRO A 2 8.36 34.70 30.83
CA PRO A 2 8.81 33.36 30.46
C PRO A 2 9.03 32.42 31.68
N HIS A 3 9.19 31.14 31.34
CA HIS A 3 9.67 29.99 32.13
C HIS A 3 8.77 29.43 33.25
N GLU A 4 8.41 28.14 33.14
CA GLU A 4 9.07 27.08 33.94
C GLU A 4 8.69 25.67 33.47
N ASP A 5 9.66 24.78 33.64
CA ASP A 5 9.73 23.36 33.29
C ASP A 5 9.01 22.43 34.28
N THR A 6 8.98 21.15 33.90
CA THR A 6 8.77 19.92 34.71
C THR A 6 7.31 19.49 34.92
N SER A 7 6.93 18.21 34.93
CA SER A 7 7.68 16.95 35.07
C SER A 7 6.88 15.79 34.47
N ALA A 8 7.60 14.73 34.09
CA ALA A 8 7.05 13.41 33.85
C ALA A 8 6.62 12.77 35.18
N ASN A 9 5.42 12.19 35.23
CA ASN A 9 5.02 11.03 36.03
C ASN A 9 3.58 10.68 35.67
N ASP A 10 3.36 9.47 35.14
CA ASP A 10 2.25 8.56 35.48
C ASP A 10 2.14 7.41 34.47
N LEU A 11 2.98 6.40 34.70
CA LEU A 11 2.79 5.03 34.28
C LEU A 11 2.55 4.22 35.56
N GLN A 12 1.30 3.90 35.90
CA GLN A 12 0.91 2.72 36.69
C GLN A 12 -0.61 2.66 36.87
N ALA A 13 -1.31 2.00 35.95
CA ALA A 13 -2.53 1.27 36.28
C ALA A 13 -2.89 0.29 35.15
N ILE A 14 -3.22 -0.93 35.54
CA ILE A 14 -3.88 -2.04 34.81
C ILE A 14 -2.98 -3.26 34.63
N ALA A 15 -2.81 -3.96 35.75
CA ALA A 15 -2.53 -5.39 35.80
C ALA A 15 -3.26 -5.96 37.03
N ALA A 16 -4.54 -6.31 36.87
CA ALA A 16 -5.28 -7.30 37.65
C ALA A 16 -6.79 -7.18 37.41
N ALA A 17 -7.35 -8.09 36.61
CA ALA A 17 -8.72 -8.59 36.80
C ALA A 17 -8.84 -9.90 36.02
N GLY A 18 -8.85 -11.01 36.77
CA GLY A 18 -9.08 -12.34 36.25
C GLY A 18 -10.55 -12.58 35.90
N ALA A 19 -10.71 -13.54 34.99
CA ALA A 19 -11.80 -14.51 34.80
C ALA A 19 -13.13 -14.31 35.55
N VAL A 20 -14.25 -14.47 34.82
CA VAL A 20 -15.31 -15.47 35.14
C VAL A 20 -16.37 -15.55 34.01
N SER A 21 -16.68 -16.80 33.65
CA SER A 21 -17.90 -17.40 33.06
C SER A 21 -18.45 -16.99 31.69
N HIS A 22 -18.47 -17.96 30.76
CA HIS A 22 -19.57 -18.15 29.80
C HIS A 22 -20.22 -19.53 30.02
N PRO A 23 -21.56 -19.62 29.86
CA PRO A 23 -22.32 -20.82 30.17
C PRO A 23 -22.31 -21.85 29.03
N ALA A 24 -22.49 -23.10 29.43
CA ALA A 24 -22.57 -24.28 28.59
C ALA A 24 -23.89 -24.42 27.83
N GLY A 25 -23.82 -25.10 26.69
CA GLY A 25 -24.93 -25.89 26.15
C GLY A 25 -25.25 -25.60 24.68
N VAL A 26 -24.94 -26.55 23.80
CA VAL A 26 -25.89 -27.28 22.93
C VAL A 26 -25.10 -28.36 22.17
N ASN A 27 -25.66 -29.58 22.20
CA ASN A 27 -25.13 -30.81 21.62
C ASN A 27 -25.16 -30.82 20.08
N GLY A 28 -24.18 -31.50 19.48
CA GLY A 28 -24.16 -31.86 18.06
C GLY A 28 -23.07 -32.88 17.76
N HIS A 29 -23.37 -34.15 18.06
CA HIS A 29 -22.61 -35.31 17.59
C HIS A 29 -22.78 -35.50 16.08
N GLU A 30 -21.80 -36.17 15.46
CA GLU A 30 -21.77 -36.71 14.10
C GLU A 30 -21.40 -35.75 12.96
N THR A 31 -20.12 -35.77 12.59
CA THR A 31 -19.62 -36.16 11.24
C THR A 31 -18.16 -35.70 11.09
N LEU A 32 -17.20 -36.64 11.14
CA LEU A 32 -15.89 -36.59 10.45
C LEU A 32 -15.02 -37.79 10.83
N ALA A 33 -15.57 -38.99 10.67
CA ALA A 33 -14.81 -40.25 10.63
C ALA A 33 -14.73 -40.74 9.18
N ALA A 34 -14.05 -39.98 8.32
CA ALA A 34 -13.76 -40.38 6.94
C ALA A 34 -12.60 -39.54 6.37
N HIS A 35 -11.36 -39.79 6.82
CA HIS A 35 -10.10 -39.51 6.08
C HIS A 35 -8.87 -40.07 6.84
N GLY A 36 -8.97 -41.30 7.37
CA GLY A 36 -7.94 -41.87 8.25
C GLY A 36 -7.41 -43.25 7.84
N ARG A 37 -7.70 -43.75 6.64
CA ARG A 37 -7.22 -45.06 6.16
C ARG A 37 -7.03 -45.09 4.65
N LEU A 38 -5.89 -44.56 4.21
CA LEU A 38 -5.25 -44.89 2.94
C LEU A 38 -3.83 -44.36 3.06
N LEU A 39 -2.85 -45.27 3.11
CA LEU A 39 -1.37 -45.12 3.20
C LEU A 39 -0.74 -45.87 4.38
N ALA A 40 -1.12 -47.14 4.55
CA ALA A 40 -0.31 -48.11 5.30
C ALA A 40 -0.47 -49.46 4.59
N ASP A 41 0.39 -49.70 3.59
CA ASP A 41 0.96 -51.01 3.24
C ASP A 41 1.67 -50.94 1.87
N ALA A 42 2.99 -50.71 1.93
CA ALA A 42 3.97 -51.27 0.98
C ALA A 42 5.36 -51.28 1.66
N THR A 43 5.94 -52.47 1.69
CA THR A 43 7.23 -52.89 2.27
C THR A 43 8.48 -52.24 1.59
N PRO A 44 9.72 -52.39 2.14
CA PRO A 44 10.74 -51.31 2.23
C PRO A 44 11.96 -51.49 1.29
N PRO A 45 13.08 -50.79 1.50
CA PRO A 45 13.45 -49.53 0.88
C PRO A 45 14.41 -49.69 -0.32
N ALA A 46 14.17 -48.95 -1.40
CA ALA A 46 15.24 -48.58 -2.31
C ALA A 46 16.11 -47.53 -1.59
N LYS A 47 17.33 -47.90 -1.21
CA LYS A 47 18.36 -47.00 -0.66
C LYS A 47 18.39 -45.72 -1.50
N SER A 48 18.14 -44.58 -0.86
CA SER A 48 17.91 -43.32 -1.55
C SER A 48 19.23 -42.78 -2.12
N TYR A 49 19.14 -42.04 -3.23
CA TYR A 49 20.27 -41.25 -3.74
C TYR A 49 20.79 -40.23 -2.71
N LEU A 50 19.97 -39.88 -1.70
CA LEU A 50 20.35 -39.08 -0.54
C LEU A 50 21.33 -39.83 0.38
N ASP A 51 21.19 -41.13 0.59
CA ASP A 51 22.18 -41.92 1.36
C ASP A 51 23.51 -42.05 0.62
N LYS A 52 23.51 -41.98 -0.72
CA LYS A 52 24.74 -41.93 -1.53
C LYS A 52 25.35 -40.52 -1.62
N ALA A 53 24.56 -39.47 -1.44
CA ALA A 53 25.05 -38.09 -1.40
C ALA A 53 25.52 -37.67 0.02
N VAL A 54 24.92 -38.27 1.06
CA VAL A 54 25.23 -38.06 2.48
C VAL A 54 26.28 -39.06 2.99
N GLY A 55 26.48 -40.18 2.30
CA GLY A 55 27.47 -41.21 2.63
C GLY A 55 28.93 -40.87 2.30
N LEU A 56 29.26 -39.63 1.95
CA LEU A 56 30.64 -39.14 1.95
C LEU A 56 30.96 -38.69 3.38
N VAL A 57 31.78 -39.47 4.08
CA VAL A 57 32.24 -39.16 5.43
C VAL A 57 32.90 -37.78 5.44
N ILE A 58 32.22 -36.83 6.06
CA ILE A 58 32.68 -35.46 6.32
C ILE A 58 32.70 -35.32 7.84
N SER A 59 33.84 -34.93 8.42
CA SER A 59 33.94 -34.66 9.86
C SER A 59 32.94 -33.58 10.28
N ASN A 60 32.44 -33.63 11.53
CA ASN A 60 31.50 -32.63 12.06
C ASN A 60 31.99 -31.18 11.80
N ASP A 61 33.30 -30.93 11.92
CA ASP A 61 33.94 -29.63 11.68
C ASP A 61 33.68 -29.06 10.27
N THR A 62 33.58 -29.92 9.27
CA THR A 62 33.40 -29.48 7.87
C THR A 62 31.94 -29.13 7.60
N VAL A 63 30.97 -29.84 8.19
CA VAL A 63 29.55 -29.50 8.11
C VAL A 63 29.27 -28.17 8.82
N GLU A 64 29.81 -27.99 10.02
CA GLU A 64 29.68 -26.75 10.79
C GLU A 64 30.22 -25.55 10.01
N ARG A 65 31.42 -25.68 9.41
CA ARG A 65 32.00 -24.65 8.56
C ARG A 65 31.08 -24.27 7.39
N HIS A 66 30.52 -25.25 6.68
CA HIS A 66 29.64 -24.97 5.55
C HIS A 66 28.33 -24.29 5.94
N VAL A 67 27.77 -24.65 7.10
CA VAL A 67 26.55 -24.04 7.64
C VAL A 67 26.79 -22.59 8.07
N VAL A 68 27.91 -22.31 8.75
CA VAL A 68 28.26 -20.94 9.16
C VAL A 68 28.46 -20.03 7.94
N GLU A 69 29.20 -20.49 6.94
CA GLU A 69 29.40 -19.74 5.69
C GLU A 69 28.09 -19.54 4.90
N ALA A 70 27.21 -20.54 4.92
CA ALA A 70 25.90 -20.43 4.30
C ALA A 70 25.00 -19.42 5.04
N ALA A 71 25.05 -19.39 6.38
CA ALA A 71 24.33 -18.40 7.18
C ALA A 71 24.81 -16.98 6.91
N LYS A 72 26.13 -16.75 6.80
CA LYS A 72 26.71 -15.46 6.40
C LYS A 72 26.23 -15.05 5.01
N ALA A 73 26.27 -15.97 4.05
CA ALA A 73 25.75 -15.72 2.71
C ALA A 73 24.27 -15.33 2.76
N GLY A 74 23.41 -16.10 3.46
CA GLY A 74 22.01 -15.77 3.67
C GLY A 74 21.77 -14.35 4.21
N ALA A 75 22.54 -13.96 5.24
CA ALA A 75 22.43 -12.65 5.87
C ALA A 75 22.84 -11.49 4.96
N VAL A 76 23.92 -11.64 4.19
CA VAL A 76 24.46 -10.60 3.29
C VAL A 76 23.44 -10.16 2.24
N PHE A 77 22.58 -11.08 1.80
CA PHE A 77 21.56 -10.80 0.78
C PHE A 77 20.17 -10.56 1.36
N PHE A 78 19.96 -10.77 2.65
CA PHE A 78 18.70 -10.41 3.29
C PHE A 78 18.56 -8.88 3.33
N GLY A 79 17.45 -8.37 2.79
CA GLY A 79 17.22 -6.94 2.64
C GLY A 79 16.91 -6.21 3.96
N GLY A 80 17.07 -4.89 3.95
CA GLY A 80 16.66 -4.02 5.06
C GLY A 80 17.62 -4.00 6.26
N ARG A 81 17.17 -3.40 7.36
CA ARG A 81 17.97 -3.20 8.59
C ARG A 81 18.29 -4.50 9.31
N VAL A 82 17.34 -5.45 9.32
CA VAL A 82 17.52 -6.77 9.94
C VAL A 82 18.65 -7.53 9.26
N GLY A 83 18.65 -7.60 7.92
CA GLY A 83 19.72 -8.28 7.20
C GLY A 83 21.10 -7.66 7.43
N LEU A 84 21.19 -6.32 7.54
CA LEU A 84 22.44 -5.64 7.88
C LEU A 84 22.92 -6.04 9.27
N ALA A 85 22.03 -5.97 10.28
CA ALA A 85 22.36 -6.35 11.64
C ALA A 85 22.79 -7.82 11.76
N THR A 86 22.07 -8.74 11.10
CA THR A 86 22.45 -10.17 11.07
C THR A 86 23.79 -10.39 10.38
N THR A 87 24.06 -9.67 9.28
CA THR A 87 25.37 -9.75 8.58
C THR A 87 26.50 -9.29 9.51
N VAL A 88 26.33 -8.13 10.15
CA VAL A 88 27.31 -7.58 11.09
C VAL A 88 27.57 -8.55 12.25
N ALA A 89 26.51 -9.12 12.83
CA ALA A 89 26.62 -10.06 13.94
C ALA A 89 27.33 -11.35 13.54
N LEU A 90 26.95 -11.97 12.42
CA LEU A 90 27.54 -13.24 11.98
C LEU A 90 29.02 -13.09 11.59
N TYR A 91 29.39 -12.00 10.92
CA TYR A 91 30.79 -11.74 10.60
C TYR A 91 31.60 -11.32 11.83
N GLY A 92 31.00 -10.59 12.77
CA GLY A 92 31.64 -10.24 14.05
C GLY A 92 31.96 -11.47 14.89
N LEU A 93 30.97 -12.34 15.10
CA LEU A 93 31.12 -13.56 15.88
C LEU A 93 32.14 -14.54 15.28
N ASP A 94 32.22 -14.59 13.95
CA ASP A 94 33.15 -15.47 13.22
C ASP A 94 34.63 -15.11 13.40
N GLN A 95 34.95 -13.85 13.73
CA GLN A 95 36.34 -13.43 13.91
C GLN A 95 36.87 -13.74 15.31
N ILE A 96 36.00 -14.01 16.29
CA ILE A 96 36.41 -14.32 17.67
C ILE A 96 37.03 -15.72 17.73
N LYS A 97 38.24 -15.85 18.28
CA LYS A 97 38.89 -17.15 18.45
C LYS A 97 38.80 -17.65 19.89
N VAL A 98 38.65 -18.95 20.05
CA VAL A 98 38.70 -19.61 21.36
C VAL A 98 40.09 -19.44 21.95
N GLY A 99 40.17 -18.84 23.14
CA GLY A 99 41.44 -18.56 23.83
C GLY A 99 41.97 -17.13 23.67
N ASP A 100 41.32 -16.28 22.88
CA ASP A 100 41.65 -14.85 22.82
C ASP A 100 41.35 -14.14 24.15
N THR A 101 42.17 -13.15 24.48
CA THR A 101 41.84 -12.21 25.58
C THR A 101 40.61 -11.39 25.23
N PHE A 102 39.92 -10.84 26.23
CA PHE A 102 38.73 -9.99 25.98
C PHE A 102 39.00 -8.85 25.00
N THR A 103 40.16 -8.19 25.10
CA THR A 103 40.55 -7.10 24.18
C THR A 103 40.75 -7.59 22.75
N GLN A 104 41.35 -8.77 22.57
CA GLN A 104 41.51 -9.39 21.25
C GLN A 104 40.16 -9.80 20.67
N ALA A 105 39.30 -10.46 21.45
CA ALA A 105 37.95 -10.84 21.04
C ALA A 105 37.10 -9.62 20.66
N ALA A 106 37.18 -8.52 21.41
CA ALA A 106 36.47 -7.28 21.10
C ALA A 106 36.98 -6.60 19.81
N THR A 107 38.31 -6.62 19.58
CA THR A 107 38.92 -6.09 18.36
C THR A 107 38.51 -6.92 17.14
N ASP A 108 38.56 -8.25 17.26
CA ASP A 108 38.21 -9.17 16.19
C ASP A 108 36.70 -9.11 15.89
N LEU A 109 35.83 -8.99 16.91
CA LEU A 109 34.40 -8.69 16.75
C LEU A 109 34.18 -7.41 15.93
N GLY A 110 34.91 -6.34 16.24
CA GLY A 110 34.82 -5.06 15.54
C GLY A 110 35.27 -5.16 14.07
N LEU A 111 36.39 -5.84 13.80
CA LEU A 111 36.87 -6.08 12.44
C LEU A 111 35.90 -6.95 11.63
N GLY A 112 35.33 -7.97 12.26
CA GLY A 112 34.26 -8.79 11.67
C GLY A 112 33.01 -7.98 11.36
N ALA A 113 32.57 -7.10 12.25
CA ALA A 113 31.45 -6.19 12.01
C ALA A 113 31.68 -5.26 10.81
N ILE A 114 32.88 -4.68 10.68
CA ILE A 114 33.28 -3.86 9.53
C ILE A 114 33.27 -4.70 8.26
N LYS A 115 33.80 -5.92 8.32
CA LYS A 115 33.85 -6.87 7.21
C LYS A 115 32.46 -7.24 6.71
N GLY A 116 31.53 -7.54 7.62
CA GLY A 116 30.14 -7.81 7.26
C GLY A 116 29.47 -6.61 6.57
N THR A 117 29.70 -5.40 7.08
CA THR A 117 29.18 -4.16 6.48
C THR A 117 29.75 -3.93 5.08
N ALA A 118 31.06 -4.08 4.92
CA ALA A 118 31.74 -3.88 3.64
C ALA A 118 31.35 -4.96 2.62
N MET A 119 31.19 -6.22 3.05
CA MET A 119 30.73 -7.31 2.19
C MET A 119 29.33 -7.02 1.64
N ARG A 120 28.44 -6.49 2.49
CA ARG A 120 27.11 -6.06 2.06
C ARG A 120 27.16 -4.92 1.05
N ALA A 121 28.10 -3.98 1.20
CA ALA A 121 28.31 -2.91 0.23
C ALA A 121 28.80 -3.45 -1.13
N VAL A 122 29.78 -4.36 -1.13
CA VAL A 122 30.26 -5.06 -2.34
C VAL A 122 29.11 -5.81 -3.01
N ASN A 123 28.32 -6.55 -2.25
CA ASN A 123 27.16 -7.27 -2.78
C ASN A 123 26.13 -6.32 -3.39
N THR A 124 25.80 -5.22 -2.70
CA THR A 124 24.87 -4.21 -3.21
C THR A 124 25.38 -3.60 -4.51
N PHE A 125 26.67 -3.31 -4.60
CA PHE A 125 27.31 -2.82 -5.82
C PHE A 125 27.24 -3.83 -6.96
N ALA A 126 27.58 -5.10 -6.71
CA ALA A 126 27.53 -6.19 -7.69
C ALA A 126 26.10 -6.49 -8.16
N ALA A 127 25.11 -6.35 -7.28
CA ALA A 127 23.69 -6.54 -7.60
C ALA A 127 23.10 -5.35 -8.38
N ALA A 128 23.56 -4.13 -8.13
CA ALA A 128 23.11 -2.92 -8.83
C ALA A 128 23.61 -2.83 -10.29
N ARG A 129 24.62 -3.61 -10.66
CA ARG A 129 25.24 -3.63 -11.99
C ARG A 129 24.90 -4.93 -12.72
N ASP A 130 24.57 -4.83 -14.00
CA ASP A 130 24.20 -6.00 -14.83
C ASP A 130 25.46 -6.72 -15.38
N PHE A 131 26.39 -7.11 -14.49
CA PHE A 131 27.69 -7.68 -14.86
C PHE A 131 27.63 -9.08 -15.49
N GLY A 132 26.43 -9.65 -15.69
CA GLY A 132 26.26 -11.07 -15.92
C GLY A 132 26.77 -11.91 -14.74
N ILE A 133 26.51 -13.22 -14.74
CA ILE A 133 26.87 -14.11 -13.62
C ILE A 133 28.40 -14.18 -13.43
N ALA A 134 29.18 -14.17 -14.53
CA ALA A 134 30.64 -14.23 -14.46
C ALA A 134 31.24 -12.96 -13.84
N GLY A 135 30.78 -11.78 -14.24
CA GLY A 135 31.27 -10.53 -13.66
C GLY A 135 30.84 -10.37 -12.20
N GLN A 136 29.66 -10.87 -11.82
CA GLN A 136 29.26 -10.94 -10.41
C GLN A 136 30.15 -11.90 -9.61
N ALA A 137 30.49 -13.08 -10.14
CA ALA A 137 31.38 -14.04 -9.48
C ALA A 137 32.76 -13.42 -9.21
N VAL A 138 33.35 -12.76 -10.21
CA VAL A 138 34.65 -12.08 -10.06
C VAL A 138 34.55 -10.90 -9.09
N ALA A 139 33.53 -10.06 -9.19
CA ALA A 139 33.35 -8.91 -8.30
C ALA A 139 33.20 -9.34 -6.84
N LEU A 140 32.38 -10.38 -6.59
CA LEU A 140 32.19 -10.94 -5.26
C LEU A 140 33.44 -11.67 -4.74
N GLY A 141 34.12 -12.44 -5.60
CA GLY A 141 35.36 -13.15 -5.24
C GLY A 141 36.50 -12.20 -4.89
N VAL A 142 36.78 -11.21 -5.75
CA VAL A 142 37.79 -10.17 -5.50
C VAL A 142 37.42 -9.35 -4.27
N GLY A 143 36.16 -8.91 -4.16
CA GLY A 143 35.67 -8.15 -3.02
C GLY A 143 35.82 -8.92 -1.71
N SER A 144 35.45 -10.22 -1.68
CA SER A 144 35.64 -11.07 -0.51
C SER A 144 37.09 -11.16 -0.11
N ARG A 145 37.98 -11.50 -1.06
CA ARG A 145 39.41 -11.67 -0.78
C ARG A 145 40.08 -10.39 -0.28
N VAL A 146 39.72 -9.24 -0.86
CA VAL A 146 40.21 -7.94 -0.41
C VAL A 146 39.73 -7.63 1.01
N LEU A 147 38.49 -7.97 1.35
CA LEU A 147 37.96 -7.76 2.71
C LEU A 147 38.53 -8.76 3.72
N ASP A 148 38.66 -10.02 3.34
CA ASP A 148 39.26 -11.09 4.14
C ASP A 148 40.70 -10.73 4.51
N ARG A 149 41.48 -10.25 3.55
CA ARG A 149 42.86 -9.84 3.79
C ARG A 149 42.91 -8.46 4.47
N GLY A 150 42.19 -7.46 3.96
CA GLY A 150 42.32 -6.07 4.40
C GLY A 150 41.86 -5.82 5.82
N LEU A 151 40.95 -6.66 6.32
CA LEU A 151 40.39 -6.56 7.67
C LEU A 151 40.91 -7.66 8.61
N ASP A 152 41.98 -8.36 8.24
CA ASP A 152 42.73 -9.24 9.13
C ASP A 152 43.89 -8.46 9.76
N ARG A 153 43.96 -8.50 11.09
CA ARG A 153 45.01 -7.83 11.89
C ARG A 153 46.43 -8.21 11.45
N HIS A 154 46.62 -9.41 10.93
CA HIS A 154 47.93 -9.91 10.50
C HIS A 154 48.34 -9.42 9.11
N SER A 155 47.42 -8.86 8.32
CA SER A 155 47.72 -8.44 6.95
C SER A 155 48.53 -7.16 6.86
N TRP A 156 48.57 -6.39 7.94
CA TRP A 156 49.29 -5.14 8.04
C TRP A 156 50.59 -5.27 8.83
N THR A 157 50.96 -6.50 9.21
CA THR A 157 52.20 -6.77 9.93
C THR A 157 53.22 -7.38 8.97
N ASP A 158 54.43 -6.81 8.91
CA ASP A 158 55.53 -7.37 8.13
C ASP A 158 56.00 -8.67 8.79
N GLU A 159 56.05 -9.76 8.03
CA GLU A 159 56.38 -11.09 8.57
C GLU A 159 57.81 -11.18 9.11
N ARG A 160 58.73 -10.37 8.57
CA ARG A 160 60.15 -10.36 8.92
C ARG A 160 60.43 -9.50 10.14
N THR A 161 59.82 -8.31 10.22
CA THR A 161 60.06 -7.38 11.33
C THR A 161 59.02 -7.49 12.45
N LYS A 162 57.91 -8.18 12.20
CA LYS A 162 56.72 -8.23 13.08
C LYS A 162 56.15 -6.85 13.43
N SER A 163 56.50 -5.81 12.66
CA SER A 163 56.01 -4.44 12.85
C SER A 163 54.91 -4.10 11.84
N PHE A 164 54.08 -3.11 12.18
CA PHE A 164 53.09 -2.59 11.24
C PHE A 164 53.77 -2.00 9.98
N SER A 165 53.22 -2.31 8.80
CA SER A 165 53.71 -1.80 7.50
C SER A 165 52.55 -1.63 6.53
N LEU A 166 52.28 -0.36 6.17
CA LEU A 166 51.22 -0.01 5.23
C LEU A 166 51.53 -0.50 3.80
N ASP A 167 52.79 -0.39 3.37
CA ASP A 167 53.21 -0.82 2.03
C ASP A 167 53.16 -2.34 1.88
N ALA A 168 53.58 -3.08 2.91
CA ALA A 168 53.47 -4.54 2.91
C ALA A 168 52.00 -4.99 2.87
N GLY A 169 51.12 -4.28 3.60
CA GLY A 169 49.68 -4.53 3.57
C GLY A 169 49.03 -4.22 2.23
N ALA A 170 49.33 -3.06 1.63
CA ALA A 170 48.81 -2.67 0.32
C ALA A 170 49.28 -3.64 -0.79
N LEU A 171 50.55 -4.04 -0.77
CA LEU A 171 51.08 -5.03 -1.71
C LEU A 171 50.47 -6.42 -1.50
N SER A 172 50.23 -6.81 -0.24
CA SER A 172 49.54 -8.06 0.09
C SER A 172 48.10 -8.06 -0.42
N LEU A 173 47.39 -6.94 -0.29
CA LEU A 173 46.03 -6.78 -0.82
C LEU A 173 46.00 -6.87 -2.34
N ALA A 174 46.90 -6.16 -3.04
CA ALA A 174 46.98 -6.20 -4.50
C ALA A 174 47.28 -7.62 -5.01
N ARG A 175 48.23 -8.32 -4.38
CA ARG A 175 48.56 -9.72 -4.71
C ARG A 175 47.40 -10.67 -4.45
N THR A 176 46.64 -10.45 -3.38
CA THR A 176 45.48 -11.29 -3.01
C THR A 176 44.28 -11.04 -3.92
N ALA A 177 44.07 -9.80 -4.33
CA ALA A 177 43.01 -9.42 -5.27
C ALA A 177 43.27 -9.99 -6.68
N LEU A 178 44.54 -9.97 -7.11
CA LEU A 178 44.98 -10.35 -8.45
C LEU A 178 45.60 -11.76 -8.50
N ASP A 179 45.35 -12.59 -7.48
CA ASP A 179 45.88 -13.94 -7.45
C ASP A 179 45.34 -14.75 -8.64
N ARG A 180 46.24 -15.20 -9.52
CA ARG A 180 45.84 -15.86 -10.77
C ARG A 180 45.08 -17.15 -10.50
N GLN A 181 45.42 -17.89 -9.45
CA GLN A 181 44.75 -19.15 -9.12
C GLN A 181 43.34 -18.88 -8.59
N ALA A 182 43.17 -17.86 -7.76
CA ALA A 182 41.86 -17.43 -7.26
C ALA A 182 40.98 -16.86 -8.37
N LEU A 183 41.53 -16.10 -9.32
CA LEU A 183 40.79 -15.61 -10.49
C LEU A 183 40.35 -16.77 -11.39
N VAL A 184 41.20 -17.78 -11.60
CA VAL A 184 40.83 -19.00 -12.31
C VAL A 184 39.73 -19.75 -11.56
N ALA A 185 39.80 -19.82 -10.23
CA ALA A 185 38.75 -20.43 -9.41
C ALA A 185 37.43 -19.65 -9.50
N ASP A 186 37.44 -18.31 -9.50
CA ASP A 186 36.24 -17.49 -9.70
C ASP A 186 35.60 -17.73 -11.07
N VAL A 187 36.42 -17.84 -12.12
CA VAL A 187 35.97 -18.16 -13.49
C VAL A 187 35.46 -19.61 -13.56
N ALA A 188 36.10 -20.55 -12.88
CA ALA A 188 35.61 -21.93 -12.82
C ALA A 188 34.31 -22.04 -12.01
N SER A 189 34.13 -21.19 -11.00
CA SER A 189 32.88 -21.05 -10.24
C SER A 189 31.72 -20.62 -11.14
N PHE A 190 31.99 -19.84 -12.20
CA PHE A 190 31.01 -19.54 -13.24
C PHE A 190 30.60 -20.79 -14.04
N ALA A 191 31.52 -21.71 -14.35
CA ALA A 191 31.16 -22.96 -15.03
C ALA A 191 30.21 -23.81 -14.16
N VAL A 192 30.46 -23.86 -12.85
CA VAL A 192 29.58 -24.54 -11.88
C VAL A 192 28.23 -23.83 -11.76
N GLY A 193 28.22 -22.50 -11.59
CA GLY A 193 27.00 -21.70 -11.55
C GLY A 193 26.19 -21.77 -12.84
N GLY A 194 26.87 -21.81 -13.98
CA GLY A 194 26.29 -22.00 -15.31
C GLY A 194 25.68 -23.40 -15.48
N ALA A 195 26.34 -24.45 -14.97
CA ALA A 195 25.81 -25.81 -14.96
C ALA A 195 24.58 -25.93 -14.05
N MET A 196 24.60 -25.30 -12.87
CA MET A 196 23.42 -25.21 -11.99
C MET A 196 22.28 -24.46 -12.69
N ALA A 197 22.55 -23.31 -13.31
CA ALA A 197 21.57 -22.54 -14.05
C ALA A 197 21.01 -23.31 -15.26
N HIS A 198 21.85 -24.03 -15.98
CA HIS A 198 21.46 -24.88 -17.10
C HIS A 198 20.60 -26.07 -16.63
N GLY A 199 20.97 -26.71 -15.52
CA GLY A 199 20.19 -27.76 -14.88
C GLY A 199 18.80 -27.28 -14.49
N VAL A 200 18.71 -26.17 -13.73
CA VAL A 200 17.42 -25.55 -13.39
C VAL A 200 16.63 -25.21 -14.65
N ASN A 201 17.24 -24.59 -15.67
CA ASN A 201 16.56 -24.25 -16.91
C ASN A 201 16.01 -25.47 -17.66
N ARG A 202 16.73 -26.61 -17.65
CA ARG A 202 16.32 -27.86 -18.28
C ARG A 202 15.11 -28.49 -17.58
N PHE A 203 15.04 -28.41 -16.26
CA PHE A 203 13.93 -28.97 -15.48
C PHE A 203 12.72 -28.05 -15.34
N THR A 204 12.84 -26.77 -15.70
CA THR A 204 11.83 -25.74 -15.38
C THR A 204 11.34 -24.96 -16.60
N GLU A 205 11.61 -25.46 -17.80
CA GLU A 205 11.18 -24.87 -19.07
C GLU A 205 11.53 -23.37 -19.18
N ARG A 206 12.74 -23.00 -18.74
CA ARG A 206 13.28 -21.61 -18.74
C ARG A 206 12.54 -20.57 -17.89
N SER A 207 11.42 -20.90 -17.25
CA SER A 207 10.59 -19.91 -16.52
C SER A 207 11.13 -19.58 -15.12
N LEU A 208 11.81 -20.52 -14.46
CA LEU A 208 12.22 -20.35 -13.07
C LEU A 208 13.53 -19.58 -12.90
N ALA A 209 14.51 -19.73 -13.81
CA ALA A 209 15.81 -19.05 -13.70
C ALA A 209 15.72 -17.52 -13.77
N SER A 210 14.59 -16.98 -14.23
CA SER A 210 14.34 -15.55 -14.28
C SER A 210 13.62 -14.98 -13.07
N SER A 211 13.16 -15.83 -12.15
CA SER A 211 12.50 -15.39 -10.92
C SER A 211 13.49 -14.73 -9.95
N PRO A 212 13.07 -13.71 -9.18
CA PRO A 212 13.93 -13.11 -8.16
C PRO A 212 14.44 -14.14 -7.16
N PHE A 213 13.60 -15.09 -6.75
CA PHE A 213 13.98 -16.20 -5.87
C PHE A 213 15.18 -16.98 -6.41
N TRP A 214 15.08 -17.50 -7.63
CA TRP A 214 16.14 -18.33 -8.21
C TRP A 214 17.38 -17.52 -8.54
N LYS A 215 17.24 -16.26 -8.93
CA LYS A 215 18.40 -15.37 -9.08
C LYS A 215 19.14 -15.20 -7.76
N THR A 216 18.44 -14.90 -6.68
CA THR A 216 19.04 -14.79 -5.34
C THR A 216 19.68 -16.11 -4.92
N ALA A 217 19.01 -17.24 -5.10
CA ALA A 217 19.57 -18.56 -4.79
C ALA A 217 20.81 -18.89 -5.64
N MET A 218 20.80 -18.58 -6.94
CA MET A 218 21.95 -18.78 -7.84
C MET A 218 23.12 -17.87 -7.50
N THR A 219 22.88 -16.59 -7.20
CA THR A 219 23.94 -15.68 -6.72
C THR A 219 24.51 -16.18 -5.40
N GLY A 220 23.66 -16.68 -4.51
CA GLY A 220 24.07 -17.39 -3.30
C GLY A 220 24.95 -18.59 -3.56
N GLY A 221 24.58 -19.42 -4.55
CA GLY A 221 25.37 -20.56 -4.97
C GLY A 221 26.73 -20.16 -5.54
N VAL A 222 26.76 -19.20 -6.45
CA VAL A 222 28.02 -18.68 -7.04
C VAL A 222 28.91 -18.08 -5.95
N PHE A 223 28.34 -17.30 -5.04
CA PHE A 223 29.06 -16.77 -3.89
C PHE A 223 29.65 -17.90 -3.04
N GLY A 224 28.85 -18.93 -2.72
CA GLY A 224 29.31 -20.10 -1.97
C GLY A 224 30.41 -20.87 -2.69
N VAL A 225 30.34 -21.03 -4.02
CA VAL A 225 31.43 -21.66 -4.77
C VAL A 225 32.71 -20.84 -4.67
N ALA A 226 32.63 -19.51 -4.84
CA ALA A 226 33.79 -18.64 -4.75
C ALA A 226 34.42 -18.64 -3.34
N THR A 227 33.61 -18.56 -2.28
CA THR A 227 34.11 -18.57 -0.89
C THR A 227 34.63 -19.94 -0.48
N GLY A 228 33.93 -21.03 -0.86
CA GLY A 228 34.37 -22.40 -0.62
C GLY A 228 35.70 -22.72 -1.31
N ALA A 229 35.83 -22.34 -2.59
CA ALA A 229 37.05 -22.49 -3.36
C ALA A 229 38.21 -21.69 -2.75
N THR A 230 37.99 -20.42 -2.43
CA THR A 230 39.00 -19.56 -1.79
C THR A 230 39.44 -20.13 -0.44
N GLY A 231 38.49 -20.62 0.36
CA GLY A 231 38.77 -21.23 1.66
C GLY A 231 39.60 -22.51 1.54
N GLU A 232 39.40 -23.31 0.50
CA GLU A 232 40.20 -24.51 0.24
C GLU A 232 41.60 -24.18 -0.27
N ILE A 233 41.74 -23.19 -1.18
CA ILE A 233 43.06 -22.69 -1.62
C ILE A 233 43.88 -22.24 -0.41
N LYS A 234 43.25 -21.49 0.50
CA LYS A 234 43.91 -21.04 1.73
C LYS A 234 44.32 -22.23 2.60
N ARG A 235 43.45 -23.21 2.79
CA ARG A 235 43.74 -24.43 3.57
C ARG A 235 44.93 -25.20 2.99
N GLU A 236 44.95 -25.44 1.68
CA GLU A 236 46.06 -26.13 1.00
C GLU A 236 47.36 -25.37 1.18
N ARG A 237 47.33 -24.04 1.03
CA ARG A 237 48.50 -23.18 1.24
C ARG A 237 49.01 -23.22 2.67
N ASP A 238 48.13 -23.07 3.65
CA ASP A 238 48.48 -23.01 5.08
C ASP A 238 49.00 -24.36 5.59
N SER A 239 48.56 -25.48 4.99
CA SER A 239 49.02 -26.84 5.28
C SER A 239 50.25 -27.29 4.49
N GLY A 240 50.72 -26.47 3.54
CA GLY A 240 51.81 -26.83 2.63
C GLY A 240 51.46 -27.94 1.62
N GLU A 241 50.17 -28.21 1.42
CA GLU A 241 49.71 -29.13 0.38
C GLU A 241 49.93 -28.54 -1.02
N GLN A 242 50.16 -29.40 -2.02
CA GLN A 242 50.16 -28.96 -3.41
C GLN A 242 48.74 -28.60 -3.85
N PHE A 243 48.62 -27.51 -4.59
CA PHE A 243 47.35 -27.02 -5.12
C PHE A 243 46.59 -28.13 -5.87
N SER A 244 45.38 -28.45 -5.43
CA SER A 244 44.50 -29.41 -6.09
C SER A 244 43.22 -28.73 -6.56
N LEU A 245 43.15 -28.48 -7.87
CA LEU A 245 41.94 -27.92 -8.49
C LEU A 245 40.69 -28.77 -8.18
N ALA A 246 40.84 -30.10 -8.07
CA ALA A 246 39.73 -31.00 -7.75
C ALA A 246 39.18 -30.76 -6.33
N LYS A 247 40.05 -30.60 -5.31
CA LYS A 247 39.64 -30.28 -3.94
C LYS A 247 38.98 -28.90 -3.87
N VAL A 248 39.57 -27.91 -4.53
CA VAL A 248 39.04 -26.54 -4.61
C VAL A 248 37.64 -26.52 -5.24
N LEU A 249 37.45 -27.23 -6.36
CA LEU A 249 36.14 -27.34 -7.01
C LEU A 249 35.12 -28.12 -6.17
N ALA A 250 35.54 -29.18 -5.46
CA ALA A 250 34.65 -29.96 -4.60
C ALA A 250 34.18 -29.15 -3.37
N ALA A 251 35.09 -28.44 -2.71
CA ALA A 251 34.80 -27.56 -1.59
C ALA A 251 33.90 -26.40 -2.02
N GLY A 252 34.23 -25.76 -3.16
CA GLY A 252 33.40 -24.73 -3.77
C GLY A 252 32.01 -25.25 -4.11
N GLY A 253 31.90 -26.36 -4.85
CA GLY A 253 30.61 -26.95 -5.24
C GLY A 253 29.72 -27.27 -4.05
N THR A 254 30.28 -27.87 -2.99
CA THR A 254 29.57 -28.19 -1.76
C THR A 254 29.05 -26.93 -1.07
N GLN A 255 29.93 -25.94 -0.85
CA GLN A 255 29.54 -24.66 -0.25
C GLN A 255 28.48 -23.93 -1.09
N GLY A 256 28.60 -23.98 -2.42
CA GLY A 256 27.62 -23.40 -3.33
C GLY A 256 26.21 -23.97 -3.13
N ILE A 257 26.08 -25.27 -2.90
CA ILE A 257 24.79 -25.89 -2.60
C ILE A 257 24.22 -25.34 -1.28
N TYR A 258 25.01 -25.36 -0.20
CA TYR A 258 24.58 -24.85 1.11
C TYR A 258 24.19 -23.37 1.06
N SER A 259 25.01 -22.54 0.41
CA SER A 259 24.74 -21.11 0.27
C SER A 259 23.52 -20.84 -0.60
N ALA A 260 23.26 -21.62 -1.67
CA ALA A 260 22.03 -21.50 -2.45
C ALA A 260 20.78 -21.80 -1.61
N PHE A 261 20.82 -22.80 -0.73
CA PHE A 261 19.71 -23.12 0.18
C PHE A 261 19.53 -22.07 1.28
N ALA A 262 20.60 -21.63 1.93
CA ALA A 262 20.53 -20.59 2.96
C ALA A 262 20.01 -19.24 2.43
N MET A 263 20.03 -19.07 1.11
CA MET A 263 19.55 -17.90 0.40
C MET A 263 18.08 -17.97 0.00
N ALA A 264 17.41 -19.11 0.19
CA ALA A 264 15.99 -19.24 -0.08
C ALA A 264 15.13 -18.18 0.66
N PRO A 265 15.35 -17.86 1.95
CA PRO A 265 14.62 -16.79 2.63
C PRO A 265 14.81 -15.41 1.99
N ALA A 266 16.04 -15.05 1.61
CA ALA A 266 16.32 -13.80 0.91
C ALA A 266 15.67 -13.78 -0.49
N GLY A 267 15.66 -14.90 -1.20
CA GLY A 267 14.98 -15.05 -2.48
C GLY A 267 13.45 -14.91 -2.37
N MET A 268 12.86 -15.43 -1.29
CA MET A 268 11.44 -15.24 -0.97
C MET A 268 11.14 -13.77 -0.69
N GLN A 269 11.98 -13.11 0.11
CA GLN A 269 11.87 -11.68 0.39
C GLN A 269 11.99 -10.82 -0.88
N ALA A 270 12.97 -11.10 -1.74
CA ALA A 270 13.16 -10.39 -3.01
C ALA A 270 11.96 -10.56 -3.96
N SER A 271 11.41 -11.78 -4.03
CA SER A 271 10.20 -12.05 -4.83
C SER A 271 8.98 -11.33 -4.27
N ARG A 272 8.82 -11.32 -2.94
CA ARG A 272 7.75 -10.60 -2.25
C ARG A 272 7.87 -9.09 -2.48
N ASN A 273 9.05 -8.50 -2.28
CA ASN A 273 9.28 -7.07 -2.44
C ASN A 273 9.03 -6.59 -3.87
N LEU A 274 9.42 -7.40 -4.86
CA LEU A 274 9.16 -7.05 -6.25
C LEU A 274 7.67 -7.15 -6.61
N ARG A 275 6.93 -8.12 -6.06
CA ARG A 275 5.47 -8.19 -6.19
C ARG A 275 4.78 -7.01 -5.49
N LEU A 276 5.18 -6.68 -4.27
CA LEU A 276 4.64 -5.57 -3.50
C LEU A 276 4.92 -4.22 -4.17
N GLY A 277 6.16 -3.98 -4.63
CA GLY A 277 6.50 -2.75 -5.34
C GLY A 277 5.70 -2.55 -6.63
N PHE A 278 5.30 -3.63 -7.30
CA PHE A 278 4.45 -3.56 -8.49
C PHE A 278 2.97 -3.25 -8.14
N LEU A 279 2.44 -3.86 -7.07
CA LEU A 279 1.11 -3.57 -6.54
C LEU A 279 1.01 -2.11 -6.06
N ASP A 280 2.00 -1.65 -5.30
CA ASP A 280 2.02 -0.32 -4.70
C ASP A 280 2.19 0.81 -5.74
N SER A 281 2.87 0.53 -6.87
CA SER A 281 3.12 1.54 -7.91
C SER A 281 1.94 1.72 -8.88
N HIS A 282 1.17 0.67 -9.16
CA HIS A 282 0.14 0.73 -10.20
C HIS A 282 -1.27 0.34 -9.73
N GLY A 283 -1.43 -0.14 -8.49
CA GLY A 283 -2.71 -0.65 -7.98
C GLY A 283 -3.18 -1.94 -8.67
N ILE A 284 -2.26 -2.67 -9.31
CA ILE A 284 -2.56 -3.82 -10.14
C ILE A 284 -2.05 -5.10 -9.49
N THR A 285 -2.91 -6.11 -9.44
CA THR A 285 -2.55 -7.43 -8.90
C THR A 285 -1.76 -8.19 -9.94
N THR A 286 -0.59 -8.71 -9.54
CA THR A 286 0.21 -9.61 -10.38
C THR A 286 -0.08 -11.05 -10.01
N VAL A 287 -0.70 -11.79 -10.93
CA VAL A 287 -0.94 -13.24 -10.79
C VAL A 287 0.09 -13.98 -11.64
N GLY A 288 0.86 -14.88 -11.02
CA GLY A 288 1.73 -15.78 -11.74
C GLY A 288 0.91 -16.94 -12.29
N GLU A 289 0.78 -17.04 -13.60
CA GLU A 289 0.23 -18.21 -14.28
C GLU A 289 1.36 -18.98 -14.97
N LYS A 290 1.11 -20.25 -15.32
CA LYS A 290 2.14 -21.12 -15.92
C LYS A 290 2.71 -20.47 -17.20
N GLY A 291 3.90 -19.90 -17.10
CA GLY A 291 4.62 -19.27 -18.21
C GLY A 291 4.37 -17.78 -18.43
N SER A 292 3.63 -17.07 -17.57
CA SER A 292 3.42 -15.62 -17.68
C SER A 292 3.08 -14.93 -16.36
N TYR A 293 3.32 -13.62 -16.28
CA TYR A 293 2.67 -12.75 -15.30
C TYR A 293 1.44 -12.11 -15.94
N ARG A 294 0.29 -12.21 -15.28
CA ARG A 294 -0.92 -11.46 -15.61
C ARG A 294 -1.07 -10.30 -14.65
N TYR A 295 -1.40 -9.14 -15.21
CA TYR A 295 -1.58 -7.90 -14.48
C TYR A 295 -3.05 -7.53 -14.53
N THR A 296 -3.75 -7.72 -13.42
CA THR A 296 -5.21 -7.57 -13.37
C THR A 296 -5.66 -6.49 -12.40
N MET A 297 -6.69 -5.74 -12.80
CA MET A 297 -7.34 -4.72 -12.00
C MET A 297 -8.78 -5.15 -11.70
N ARG A 298 -9.19 -5.09 -10.43
CA ARG A 298 -10.61 -5.27 -10.07
C ARG A 298 -11.32 -3.93 -10.20
N PHE A 299 -12.38 -3.87 -11.00
CA PHE A 299 -13.13 -2.65 -11.27
C PHE A 299 -14.54 -2.98 -11.78
N ASP A 300 -15.54 -2.23 -11.32
CA ASP A 300 -16.94 -2.36 -11.74
C ASP A 300 -17.53 -3.77 -11.58
N GLY A 301 -17.11 -4.48 -10.52
CA GLY A 301 -17.55 -5.85 -10.24
C GLY A 301 -16.87 -6.93 -11.07
N GLY A 302 -15.89 -6.56 -11.90
CA GLY A 302 -15.12 -7.47 -12.74
C GLY A 302 -13.63 -7.45 -12.46
N VAL A 303 -12.92 -8.45 -12.98
CA VAL A 303 -11.45 -8.48 -13.04
C VAL A 303 -11.02 -8.25 -14.48
N HIS A 304 -10.32 -7.15 -14.71
CA HIS A 304 -9.88 -6.70 -16.03
C HIS A 304 -8.39 -7.01 -16.18
N GLU A 305 -8.02 -7.68 -17.27
CA GLU A 305 -6.62 -7.88 -17.62
C GLU A 305 -6.07 -6.63 -18.27
N MET A 306 -5.05 -6.04 -17.67
CA MET A 306 -4.40 -4.82 -18.15
C MET A 306 -3.22 -5.15 -19.07
N ALA A 307 -2.44 -6.17 -18.70
CA ALA A 307 -1.27 -6.59 -19.47
C ALA A 307 -0.91 -8.05 -19.15
N THR A 308 -0.05 -8.62 -19.99
CA THR A 308 0.67 -9.86 -19.70
C THR A 308 2.15 -9.69 -20.01
N SER A 309 3.00 -10.44 -19.32
CA SER A 309 4.44 -10.45 -19.61
C SER A 309 5.06 -11.83 -19.36
N ALA A 310 6.25 -12.06 -19.91
CA ALA A 310 7.03 -13.23 -19.56
C ALA A 310 7.38 -13.22 -18.05
N PRO A 311 7.49 -14.38 -17.37
CA PRO A 311 7.69 -14.49 -15.92
C PRO A 311 9.15 -14.21 -15.53
N THR A 312 9.70 -13.12 -16.06
CA THR A 312 11.10 -12.75 -15.99
C THR A 312 11.23 -11.31 -15.47
N ASN A 313 12.36 -10.95 -14.87
CA ASN A 313 12.61 -9.54 -14.51
C ASN A 313 12.51 -8.59 -15.71
N LYS A 314 12.85 -9.06 -16.93
CA LYS A 314 12.68 -8.27 -18.16
C LYS A 314 11.19 -8.06 -18.45
N GLY A 315 10.38 -9.12 -18.36
CA GLY A 315 8.92 -9.06 -18.53
C GLY A 315 8.26 -8.13 -17.52
N LEU A 316 8.67 -8.20 -16.25
CA LEU A 316 8.21 -7.28 -15.20
C LEU A 316 8.56 -5.82 -15.50
N ARG A 317 9.80 -5.54 -15.94
CA ARG A 317 10.20 -4.19 -16.35
C ARG A 317 9.43 -3.70 -17.57
N THR A 318 9.26 -4.55 -18.58
CA THR A 318 8.46 -4.23 -19.77
C THR A 318 7.02 -3.94 -19.39
N ALA A 319 6.40 -4.77 -18.54
CA ALA A 319 5.06 -4.51 -18.03
C ALA A 319 4.97 -3.20 -17.25
N GLY A 320 5.95 -2.90 -16.38
CA GLY A 320 6.00 -1.62 -15.67
C GLY A 320 6.01 -0.42 -16.61
N ILE A 321 6.82 -0.48 -17.67
CA ILE A 321 6.85 0.56 -18.72
C ILE A 321 5.50 0.69 -19.42
N GLU A 322 4.88 -0.43 -19.81
CA GLU A 322 3.57 -0.43 -20.48
C GLU A 322 2.47 0.12 -19.56
N LEU A 323 2.45 -0.27 -18.28
CA LEU A 323 1.49 0.27 -17.32
C LEU A 323 1.69 1.76 -17.06
N THR A 324 2.95 2.23 -16.99
CA THR A 324 3.24 3.67 -16.88
C THR A 324 2.73 4.43 -18.12
N LYS A 325 2.91 3.88 -19.33
CA LYS A 325 2.32 4.47 -20.55
C LYS A 325 0.80 4.50 -20.49
N MET A 326 0.16 3.46 -19.96
CA MET A 326 -1.29 3.43 -19.78
C MET A 326 -1.77 4.49 -18.79
N VAL A 327 -1.03 4.74 -17.70
CA VAL A 327 -1.33 5.83 -16.76
C VAL A 327 -1.32 7.18 -17.47
N GLU A 328 -0.23 7.48 -18.19
CA GLU A 328 -0.11 8.75 -18.92
C GLU A 328 -1.16 8.90 -20.02
N GLN A 329 -1.40 7.85 -20.80
CA GLN A 329 -2.45 7.87 -21.82
C GLN A 329 -3.82 8.12 -21.19
N ARG A 330 -4.12 7.48 -20.05
CA ARG A 330 -5.39 7.65 -19.38
C ARG A 330 -5.58 9.05 -18.81
N LYS A 331 -4.51 9.69 -18.30
CA LYS A 331 -4.54 11.10 -17.89
C LYS A 331 -4.88 12.02 -19.06
N LEU A 332 -4.28 11.77 -20.23
CA LEU A 332 -4.59 12.52 -21.46
C LEU A 332 -6.03 12.31 -21.90
N ASP A 333 -6.53 11.07 -21.88
CA ASP A 333 -7.92 10.77 -22.25
C ASP A 333 -8.92 11.49 -21.34
N LEU A 334 -8.66 11.51 -20.02
CA LEU A 334 -9.47 12.22 -19.03
C LEU A 334 -9.45 13.73 -19.26
N ALA A 335 -8.27 14.31 -19.46
CA ALA A 335 -8.13 15.73 -19.76
C ALA A 335 -8.85 16.11 -21.06
N SER A 336 -8.76 15.26 -22.09
CA SER A 336 -9.44 15.51 -23.37
C SER A 336 -10.96 15.35 -23.26
N SER A 337 -11.45 14.40 -22.48
CA SER A 337 -12.88 14.07 -22.40
C SER A 337 -13.65 15.01 -21.47
N PHE A 338 -13.00 15.48 -20.39
CA PHE A 338 -13.64 16.24 -19.31
C PHE A 338 -13.00 17.61 -19.06
N GLY A 339 -11.91 17.96 -19.75
CA GLY A 339 -11.19 19.22 -19.52
C GLY A 339 -10.42 19.29 -18.18
N VAL A 340 -10.46 18.22 -17.37
CA VAL A 340 -9.83 18.16 -16.05
C VAL A 340 -8.31 18.19 -16.17
N SER A 341 -7.65 18.70 -15.14
CA SER A 341 -6.19 18.56 -15.01
C SER A 341 -5.84 17.60 -13.87
N ILE A 342 -4.71 16.92 -13.98
CA ILE A 342 -4.23 15.96 -12.99
C ILE A 342 -2.80 16.35 -12.64
N ALA A 343 -2.54 16.56 -11.34
CA ALA A 343 -1.20 16.89 -10.85
C ALA A 343 -0.19 15.79 -11.22
N ARG A 344 1.03 16.19 -11.58
CA ARG A 344 2.10 15.26 -11.92
C ARG A 344 2.78 14.74 -10.65
N GLY A 345 3.23 13.49 -10.64
CA GLY A 345 4.10 13.01 -9.57
C GLY A 345 5.31 13.93 -9.34
N GLY A 346 5.53 14.33 -8.09
CA GLY A 346 6.56 15.28 -7.67
C GLY A 346 6.14 16.75 -7.70
N GLU A 347 4.95 17.08 -8.20
CA GLU A 347 4.45 18.46 -8.24
C GLU A 347 4.14 18.97 -6.83
N PRO A 348 4.69 20.12 -6.41
CA PRO A 348 4.32 20.72 -5.14
C PRO A 348 2.89 21.25 -5.23
N ILE A 349 2.06 20.87 -4.27
CA ILE A 349 0.68 21.33 -4.15
C ILE A 349 0.55 22.11 -2.85
N GLN A 350 -0.17 23.22 -2.90
CA GLN A 350 -0.51 24.03 -1.73
C GLN A 350 -1.97 23.78 -1.37
N TYR A 351 -2.23 23.57 -0.09
CA TYR A 351 -3.56 23.43 0.48
C TYR A 351 -3.76 24.52 1.52
N SER A 352 -4.84 25.31 1.39
CA SER A 352 -5.11 26.39 2.32
C SER A 352 -6.17 25.95 3.32
N HIS A 353 -5.84 26.05 4.61
CA HIS A 353 -6.80 25.80 5.69
C HIS A 353 -7.73 26.99 5.95
N GLY A 354 -7.63 28.06 5.15
CA GLY A 354 -8.24 29.35 5.44
C GLY A 354 -7.45 30.14 6.49
N ASN A 355 -8.08 31.17 7.07
CA ASN A 355 -7.38 32.23 7.81
C ASN A 355 -6.66 31.79 9.11
N ASP A 356 -6.97 30.60 9.64
CA ASP A 356 -6.58 30.23 11.00
C ASP A 356 -5.35 29.30 11.08
N ARG A 357 -4.82 28.84 9.93
CA ARG A 357 -3.67 27.93 9.89
C ARG A 357 -2.76 28.23 8.69
N PRO A 358 -1.45 28.00 8.83
CA PRO A 358 -0.54 28.12 7.69
C PRO A 358 -0.93 27.13 6.59
N ASP A 359 -0.69 27.53 5.36
CA ASP A 359 -0.88 26.64 4.21
C ASP A 359 -0.01 25.39 4.37
N GLU A 360 -0.60 24.24 4.06
CA GLU A 360 0.13 22.99 4.00
C GLU A 360 0.64 22.76 2.58
N HIS A 361 1.85 22.22 2.50
CA HIS A 361 2.47 21.87 1.24
C HIS A 361 2.61 20.36 1.13
N PHE A 362 2.03 19.80 0.08
CA PHE A 362 2.09 18.39 -0.23
C PHE A 362 2.90 18.16 -1.50
N ILE A 363 3.42 16.95 -1.66
CA ILE A 363 3.96 16.51 -2.94
C ILE A 363 2.95 15.57 -3.58
N ALA A 364 2.50 15.92 -4.77
CA ALA A 364 1.67 15.04 -5.57
C ALA A 364 2.42 13.74 -5.84
N ARG A 365 1.77 12.60 -5.71
CA ARG A 365 2.24 11.34 -6.28
C ARG A 365 1.57 11.09 -7.62
N GLU A 366 2.09 10.13 -8.35
CA GLU A 366 1.44 9.70 -9.56
C GLU A 366 0.17 8.88 -9.23
N PRO A 367 -0.96 9.13 -9.91
CA PRO A 367 -2.15 8.30 -9.79
C PRO A 367 -1.90 6.90 -10.34
N ARG A 368 -2.63 5.94 -9.78
CA ARG A 368 -2.63 4.55 -10.21
C ARG A 368 -3.75 4.32 -11.24
N LEU A 369 -3.63 3.27 -12.05
CA LEU A 369 -4.63 2.93 -13.07
C LEU A 369 -6.05 2.73 -12.51
N PRO A 370 -6.27 2.02 -11.38
CA PRO A 370 -7.61 1.90 -10.80
C PRO A 370 -8.21 3.24 -10.38
N GLU A 371 -7.39 4.16 -9.90
CA GLU A 371 -7.84 5.49 -9.46
C GLU A 371 -8.29 6.33 -10.67
N LEU A 372 -7.54 6.25 -11.78
CA LEU A 372 -7.94 6.91 -13.03
C LEU A 372 -9.19 6.27 -13.66
N ALA A 373 -9.39 4.96 -13.52
CA ALA A 373 -10.61 4.29 -13.94
C ALA A 373 -11.82 4.73 -13.11
N VAL A 374 -11.65 4.85 -11.79
CA VAL A 374 -12.66 5.41 -10.88
C VAL A 374 -12.96 6.86 -11.21
N LEU A 375 -11.93 7.66 -11.50
CA LEU A 375 -12.07 9.06 -11.86
C LEU A 375 -12.90 9.24 -13.13
N ASP A 376 -12.61 8.48 -14.20
CA ASP A 376 -13.39 8.51 -15.44
C ASP A 376 -14.89 8.26 -15.19
N ARG A 377 -15.18 7.22 -14.41
CA ARG A 377 -16.54 6.85 -14.08
C ARG A 377 -17.24 7.91 -13.23
N SER A 378 -16.54 8.45 -12.23
CA SER A 378 -17.07 9.48 -11.34
C SER A 378 -17.34 10.78 -12.11
N LEU A 379 -16.46 11.17 -13.04
CA LEU A 379 -16.63 12.33 -13.92
C LEU A 379 -17.82 12.14 -14.87
N SER A 380 -17.92 10.97 -15.52
CA SER A 380 -19.04 10.62 -16.41
C SER A 380 -20.39 10.72 -15.71
N LYS A 381 -20.46 10.22 -14.46
CA LYS A 381 -21.66 10.26 -13.62
C LYS A 381 -21.87 11.58 -12.90
N SER A 382 -20.92 12.49 -12.96
CA SER A 382 -21.00 13.80 -12.31
C SER A 382 -21.04 14.93 -13.31
N LEU A 383 -21.20 14.72 -14.61
CA LEU A 383 -21.40 15.82 -15.56
C LEU A 383 -22.62 16.68 -15.14
N PRO A 384 -22.53 18.03 -15.15
CA PRO A 384 -21.36 18.88 -15.40
C PRO A 384 -20.61 19.33 -14.10
N GLY A 385 -20.86 18.69 -12.96
CA GLY A 385 -20.16 18.71 -11.66
C GLY A 385 -18.75 19.26 -11.64
N HIS A 386 -17.88 18.66 -12.45
CA HIS A 386 -16.45 18.94 -12.50
C HIS A 386 -16.07 20.28 -13.16
N LEU A 387 -16.97 20.92 -13.90
CA LEU A 387 -16.75 22.23 -14.54
C LEU A 387 -17.15 23.37 -13.61
N MET A 388 -16.61 24.56 -13.83
CA MET A 388 -17.04 25.84 -13.26
C MET A 388 -18.23 26.43 -14.04
N PRO A 389 -18.88 27.52 -13.55
CA PRO A 389 -20.02 28.13 -14.25
C PRO A 389 -19.68 28.63 -15.66
N ASP A 390 -18.42 28.90 -15.96
CA ASP A 390 -17.94 29.28 -17.29
C ASP A 390 -18.00 28.12 -18.31
N GLY A 391 -18.24 26.89 -17.84
CA GLY A 391 -18.25 25.67 -18.64
C GLY A 391 -16.89 25.29 -19.24
N LYS A 392 -15.81 25.96 -18.85
CA LYS A 392 -14.46 25.83 -19.43
C LYS A 392 -13.42 25.43 -18.40
N THR A 393 -13.46 26.03 -17.21
CA THR A 393 -12.52 25.73 -16.15
C THR A 393 -12.98 24.46 -15.43
N ALA A 394 -12.19 23.40 -15.49
CA ALA A 394 -12.50 22.13 -14.85
C ALA A 394 -11.68 21.93 -13.57
N ALA A 395 -12.10 20.97 -12.75
CA ALA A 395 -11.38 20.58 -11.55
C ALA A 395 -9.97 20.03 -11.83
N LYS A 396 -9.04 20.39 -10.95
CA LYS A 396 -7.72 19.78 -10.85
C LYS A 396 -7.74 18.67 -9.80
N PHE A 397 -7.26 17.48 -10.15
CA PHE A 397 -7.14 16.34 -9.25
C PHE A 397 -5.71 16.19 -8.75
N ASN A 398 -5.56 16.13 -7.44
CA ASN A 398 -4.31 16.11 -6.70
C ASN A 398 -4.21 14.79 -5.92
N PHE A 399 -3.34 13.87 -6.33
CA PHE A 399 -3.15 12.59 -5.64
C PHE A 399 -2.02 12.73 -4.62
N ILE A 400 -2.30 12.56 -3.32
CA ILE A 400 -1.33 12.80 -2.24
C ILE A 400 -0.70 11.49 -1.76
N ALA A 401 0.58 11.54 -1.39
CA ALA A 401 1.33 10.42 -0.82
C ALA A 401 1.01 10.19 0.67
N ASP A 402 1.16 8.95 1.12
CA ASP A 402 0.74 8.47 2.46
C ASP A 402 1.43 9.19 3.63
N ARG A 403 2.67 9.65 3.43
CA ARG A 403 3.53 10.14 4.53
C ARG A 403 3.35 11.61 4.85
N ASP A 404 2.70 12.35 3.98
CA ASP A 404 2.69 13.82 4.08
C ASP A 404 1.55 14.32 4.95
N VAL A 405 0.70 13.41 5.48
CA VAL A 405 -0.52 13.81 6.18
C VAL A 405 -0.82 12.96 7.42
N GLU A 406 0.10 12.98 8.39
CA GLU A 406 -0.14 12.44 9.74
C GLU A 406 -1.38 13.04 10.45
N ARG A 407 -2.02 14.07 9.87
CA ARG A 407 -3.13 14.82 10.47
C ARG A 407 -4.42 14.86 9.65
N ALA A 408 -4.44 14.40 8.39
CA ALA A 408 -5.67 14.40 7.59
C ALA A 408 -6.44 13.09 7.75
N SER A 409 -7.68 13.20 8.21
CA SER A 409 -8.61 12.08 8.36
C SER A 409 -9.59 11.98 7.17
N PHE A 410 -9.29 12.63 6.04
CA PHE A 410 -10.20 12.73 4.90
C PHE A 410 -9.74 11.89 3.70
N GLY A 411 -10.66 11.09 3.13
CA GLY A 411 -10.37 10.26 1.95
C GLY A 411 -10.32 11.06 0.64
N GLY A 412 -11.08 12.14 0.60
CA GLY A 412 -11.09 13.16 -0.45
C GLY A 412 -11.29 14.53 0.19
N LEU A 413 -10.92 15.59 -0.52
CA LEU A 413 -11.19 16.95 -0.09
C LEU A 413 -11.32 17.88 -1.29
N PHE A 414 -12.35 18.71 -1.26
CA PHE A 414 -12.53 19.81 -2.20
C PHE A 414 -12.01 21.14 -1.62
N GLU A 415 -11.29 21.90 -2.45
CA GLU A 415 -10.94 23.29 -2.15
C GLU A 415 -11.03 24.16 -3.40
N PHE A 416 -11.41 25.42 -3.25
CA PHE A 416 -11.42 26.38 -4.33
C PHE A 416 -10.21 27.33 -4.22
N GLN A 417 -9.20 27.15 -5.07
CA GLN A 417 -7.94 27.88 -5.00
C GLN A 417 -7.64 28.59 -6.33
N GLY A 418 -7.41 29.90 -6.28
CA GLY A 418 -7.01 30.68 -7.47
C GLY A 418 -8.02 30.61 -8.63
N GLY A 419 -9.32 30.49 -8.33
CA GLY A 419 -10.36 30.34 -9.34
C GLY A 419 -10.53 28.92 -9.90
N THR A 420 -9.72 27.96 -9.44
CA THR A 420 -9.75 26.57 -9.90
C THR A 420 -10.24 25.66 -8.77
N PRO A 421 -11.24 24.80 -9.03
CA PRO A 421 -11.60 23.76 -8.09
C PRO A 421 -10.49 22.70 -8.02
N ASN A 422 -10.01 22.42 -6.82
CA ASN A 422 -8.99 21.43 -6.53
C ASN A 422 -9.62 20.30 -5.73
N ILE A 423 -9.38 19.05 -6.14
CA ILE A 423 -9.83 17.85 -5.45
C ILE A 423 -8.61 17.05 -5.06
N PHE A 424 -8.40 16.88 -3.75
CA PHE A 424 -7.30 16.14 -3.18
C PHE A 424 -7.76 14.73 -2.83
N LEU A 425 -7.01 13.71 -3.25
CA LEU A 425 -7.32 12.30 -3.04
C LEU A 425 -6.19 11.62 -2.26
N HIS A 426 -6.51 11.13 -1.06
CA HIS A 426 -5.53 10.56 -0.14
C HIS A 426 -5.36 9.05 -0.33
N ASN A 427 -4.14 8.58 -0.50
CA ASN A 427 -3.87 7.19 -0.86
C ASN A 427 -4.25 6.16 0.22
N GLU A 428 -3.74 6.26 1.46
CA GLU A 428 -4.04 5.28 2.53
C GLU A 428 -5.53 5.00 2.74
N LEU A 429 -6.32 6.07 2.74
CA LEU A 429 -7.76 5.99 2.99
C LEU A 429 -8.51 5.38 1.80
N LEU A 430 -7.93 5.40 0.60
CA LEU A 430 -8.54 4.86 -0.61
C LEU A 430 -8.06 3.44 -0.94
N GLN A 431 -6.85 3.04 -0.54
CA GLN A 431 -6.29 1.71 -0.81
C GLN A 431 -7.15 0.54 -0.28
N ASN A 432 -7.83 0.75 0.84
CA ASN A 432 -8.65 -0.28 1.49
C ASN A 432 -10.15 -0.15 1.17
N LYS A 433 -10.49 0.62 0.13
CA LYS A 433 -11.87 0.82 -0.32
C LYS A 433 -12.11 0.10 -1.65
N PRO A 434 -13.32 -0.44 -1.86
CA PRO A 434 -13.71 -0.94 -3.17
C PRO A 434 -13.62 0.21 -4.20
N MET A 435 -13.19 -0.11 -5.41
CA MET A 435 -13.05 0.90 -6.46
C MET A 435 -14.43 1.48 -6.83
N THR A 436 -15.42 0.61 -6.98
CA THR A 436 -16.79 0.97 -7.32
C THR A 436 -17.79 0.33 -6.36
N ASN A 437 -19.03 0.80 -6.35
CA ASN A 437 -20.10 0.16 -5.58
C ASN A 437 -20.49 -1.23 -6.12
N ARG A 438 -19.99 -1.63 -7.29
CA ARG A 438 -20.21 -2.96 -7.87
C ARG A 438 -19.15 -3.98 -7.46
N ASP A 439 -18.19 -3.64 -6.60
CA ASP A 439 -17.16 -4.55 -6.11
C ASP A 439 -17.55 -5.14 -4.71
N PRO A 440 -18.45 -6.14 -4.64
CA PRO A 440 -19.18 -6.53 -3.42
C PRO A 440 -18.31 -7.13 -2.31
N ASP A 441 -17.27 -7.89 -2.68
CA ASP A 441 -16.43 -8.64 -1.72
C ASP A 441 -15.71 -7.72 -0.72
N TRP A 442 -15.56 -6.44 -1.05
CA TRP A 442 -14.84 -5.44 -0.25
C TRP A 442 -15.77 -4.47 0.50
N MET A 443 -17.08 -4.53 0.22
CA MET A 443 -18.04 -3.54 0.72
C MET A 443 -18.57 -3.87 2.12
N LYS A 444 -18.62 -5.15 2.51
CA LYS A 444 -19.18 -5.57 3.79
C LYS A 444 -18.11 -5.53 4.88
N ARG A 445 -18.29 -4.66 5.88
CA ARG A 445 -17.62 -4.83 7.17
C ARG A 445 -18.21 -6.04 7.90
N GLU A 446 -17.46 -6.59 8.86
CA GLU A 446 -17.95 -7.66 9.75
C GLU A 446 -19.23 -7.25 10.49
N ASP A 447 -19.41 -5.95 10.76
CA ASP A 447 -20.61 -5.35 11.37
C ASP A 447 -21.80 -5.15 10.40
N GLY A 448 -21.65 -5.54 9.12
CA GLY A 448 -22.68 -5.40 8.10
C GLY A 448 -22.82 -4.00 7.48
N THR A 449 -22.08 -3.00 7.96
CA THR A 449 -22.10 -1.66 7.36
C THR A 449 -21.36 -1.64 6.02
N ARG A 450 -21.90 -0.90 5.04
CA ARG A 450 -21.28 -0.74 3.71
C ARG A 450 -20.19 0.34 3.78
N ARG A 451 -18.97 0.03 3.34
CA ARG A 451 -17.92 1.03 3.13
C ARG A 451 -18.25 1.88 1.89
N ASN A 452 -17.99 3.18 1.94
CA ASN A 452 -18.00 4.01 0.74
C ASN A 452 -16.90 3.52 -0.22
N SER A 453 -17.26 3.32 -1.49
CA SER A 453 -16.30 3.06 -2.56
C SER A 453 -15.51 4.33 -2.91
N MET A 454 -14.38 4.15 -3.59
CA MET A 454 -13.61 5.26 -4.14
C MET A 454 -14.46 6.09 -5.12
N GLU A 455 -15.29 5.44 -5.95
CA GLU A 455 -16.26 6.10 -6.84
C GLU A 455 -17.19 7.04 -6.06
N THR A 456 -17.80 6.59 -4.95
CA THR A 456 -18.67 7.44 -4.13
C THR A 456 -17.90 8.63 -3.56
N ILE A 457 -16.66 8.45 -3.10
CA ILE A 457 -15.84 9.53 -2.52
C ILE A 457 -15.47 10.56 -3.58
N VAL A 458 -14.96 10.14 -4.74
CA VAL A 458 -14.61 11.08 -5.82
C VAL A 458 -15.87 11.82 -6.30
N THR A 459 -17.01 11.13 -6.40
CA THR A 459 -18.30 11.75 -6.74
C THR A 459 -18.74 12.76 -5.67
N HIS A 460 -18.50 12.49 -4.39
CA HIS A 460 -18.73 13.43 -3.28
C HIS A 460 -17.90 14.70 -3.43
N GLU A 461 -16.59 14.58 -3.68
CA GLU A 461 -15.74 15.77 -3.85
C GLU A 461 -16.12 16.59 -5.10
N ILE A 462 -16.53 15.94 -6.18
CA ILE A 462 -17.07 16.64 -7.36
C ILE A 462 -18.40 17.33 -7.02
N ALA A 463 -19.21 16.74 -6.14
CA ALA A 463 -20.47 17.35 -5.70
C ALA A 463 -20.22 18.68 -5.00
N HIS A 464 -19.17 18.81 -4.18
CA HIS A 464 -18.81 20.08 -3.53
C HIS A 464 -18.61 21.21 -4.55
N ASN A 465 -17.96 20.93 -5.69
CA ASN A 465 -17.86 21.90 -6.78
C ASN A 465 -19.23 22.25 -7.38
N GLY A 466 -20.09 21.24 -7.56
CA GLY A 466 -21.48 21.42 -7.99
C GLY A 466 -22.28 22.35 -7.08
N ASP A 467 -22.19 22.14 -5.76
CA ASP A 467 -22.83 23.00 -4.76
C ASP A 467 -22.29 24.43 -4.81
N HIS A 468 -20.98 24.59 -4.86
CA HIS A 468 -20.33 25.90 -4.99
C HIS A 468 -20.88 26.69 -6.20
N LYS A 469 -21.05 26.02 -7.35
CA LYS A 469 -21.66 26.63 -8.54
C LYS A 469 -23.09 27.06 -8.34
N VAL A 470 -23.95 26.12 -7.91
CA VAL A 470 -25.39 26.37 -7.75
C VAL A 470 -25.61 27.51 -6.76
N ARG A 471 -24.89 27.50 -5.65
CA ARG A 471 -24.93 28.54 -4.62
C ARG A 471 -24.46 29.90 -5.13
N SER A 472 -23.38 29.93 -5.90
CA SER A 472 -22.85 31.17 -6.48
C SER A 472 -23.84 31.79 -7.47
N ALA A 473 -24.64 30.97 -8.14
CA ALA A 473 -25.65 31.42 -9.09
C ALA A 473 -27.00 31.79 -8.44
N ASP A 474 -27.44 31.04 -7.42
CA ASP A 474 -28.73 31.24 -6.76
C ASP A 474 -28.67 30.87 -5.26
N LYS A 475 -28.37 31.87 -4.43
CA LYS A 475 -28.33 31.73 -2.96
C LYS A 475 -29.68 31.40 -2.34
N ASN A 476 -30.79 31.83 -2.96
CA ASN A 476 -32.12 31.61 -2.42
C ASN A 476 -32.59 30.17 -2.65
N PHE A 477 -32.29 29.62 -3.82
CA PHE A 477 -32.53 28.20 -4.10
C PHE A 477 -31.84 27.32 -3.06
N GLU A 478 -30.60 27.65 -2.75
CA GLU A 478 -29.72 26.91 -1.86
C GLU A 478 -30.26 26.94 -0.41
N ALA A 479 -30.58 28.13 0.11
CA ALA A 479 -31.23 28.29 1.41
C ALA A 479 -32.56 27.51 1.50
N ASN A 480 -33.39 27.58 0.45
CA ASN A 480 -34.66 26.85 0.39
C ASN A 480 -34.49 25.33 0.43
N VAL A 481 -33.45 24.81 -0.24
CA VAL A 481 -33.11 23.38 -0.20
C VAL A 481 -32.74 22.98 1.22
N ARG A 482 -31.86 23.72 1.89
CA ARG A 482 -31.36 23.37 3.22
C ARG A 482 -32.44 23.50 4.31
N GLU A 483 -33.28 24.53 4.25
CA GLU A 483 -34.44 24.67 5.15
C GLU A 483 -35.39 23.48 5.08
N LYS A 484 -35.66 22.98 3.86
CA LYS A 484 -36.50 21.78 3.66
C LYS A 484 -35.90 20.49 4.22
N LEU A 485 -34.59 20.48 4.45
CA LEU A 485 -33.87 19.37 5.09
C LEU A 485 -33.84 19.49 6.62
N GLY A 486 -34.44 20.54 7.18
CA GLY A 486 -34.47 20.80 8.62
C GLY A 486 -33.26 21.55 9.14
N TRP A 487 -32.46 22.17 8.27
CA TRP A 487 -31.35 23.02 8.72
C TRP A 487 -31.84 24.43 9.02
N VAL A 488 -31.49 24.92 10.21
CA VAL A 488 -31.85 26.25 10.70
C VAL A 488 -30.57 27.06 10.90
N ARG A 489 -30.46 28.19 10.22
CA ARG A 489 -29.35 29.11 10.42
C ARG A 489 -29.57 29.90 11.71
N TYR A 490 -28.59 29.89 12.61
CA TYR A 490 -28.68 30.59 13.90
C TYR A 490 -27.62 31.66 14.12
N ARG A 491 -26.57 31.68 13.28
CA ARG A 491 -25.55 32.73 13.27
C ARG A 491 -25.25 33.19 11.83
N PRO A 492 -24.76 34.43 11.65
CA PRO A 492 -24.13 34.84 10.39
C PRO A 492 -22.96 33.90 10.07
N GLY A 493 -22.71 33.68 8.77
CA GLY A 493 -21.72 32.71 8.28
C GLY A 493 -22.26 31.84 7.14
N ASP A 494 -21.36 31.24 6.37
CA ASP A 494 -21.71 30.39 5.22
C ASP A 494 -22.11 28.96 5.64
N PHE A 495 -22.78 28.22 4.76
CA PHE A 495 -23.17 26.82 4.98
C PHE A 495 -21.99 25.84 5.11
N TYR A 496 -20.79 26.29 4.75
CA TYR A 496 -19.53 25.56 4.91
C TYR A 496 -18.91 25.74 6.31
N GLU A 497 -19.28 26.80 7.02
CA GLU A 497 -18.72 27.11 8.34
C GLU A 497 -19.41 26.23 9.40
N ALA A 498 -18.62 25.42 10.09
CA ALA A 498 -19.13 24.64 11.22
C ALA A 498 -19.67 25.59 12.32
N GLY A 499 -20.79 25.21 12.95
CA GLY A 499 -21.38 26.01 14.03
C GLY A 499 -22.17 27.24 13.59
N THR A 500 -22.60 27.31 12.33
CA THR A 500 -23.52 28.36 11.83
C THR A 500 -24.96 27.87 11.69
N HIS A 501 -25.16 26.55 11.70
CA HIS A 501 -26.44 25.88 11.49
C HIS A 501 -26.75 24.89 12.60
N LEU A 502 -28.04 24.76 12.88
CA LEU A 502 -28.62 23.74 13.75
C LEU A 502 -29.42 22.77 12.87
N LEU A 503 -29.40 21.49 13.22
CA LEU A 503 -30.24 20.48 12.58
C LEU A 503 -31.51 20.31 13.41
N GLN A 504 -32.68 20.33 12.80
CA GLN A 504 -33.96 20.08 13.47
C GLN A 504 -34.23 18.57 13.56
N GLY A 505 -34.65 18.10 14.74
CA GLY A 505 -35.15 16.74 14.96
C GLY A 505 -36.64 16.61 14.64
N LYS A 506 -37.11 15.36 14.50
CA LYS A 506 -38.54 15.03 14.28
C LYS A 506 -39.42 15.49 15.45
N GLU A 507 -38.86 15.56 16.64
CA GLU A 507 -39.51 16.07 17.85
C GLU A 507 -39.47 17.61 17.95
N GLY A 508 -38.89 18.30 16.97
CA GLY A 508 -38.81 19.75 16.92
C GLY A 508 -37.60 20.36 17.66
N GLY A 509 -36.78 19.54 18.33
CA GLY A 509 -35.54 19.99 18.97
C GLY A 509 -34.51 20.46 17.93
N LEU A 510 -33.60 21.36 18.36
CA LEU A 510 -32.50 21.87 17.53
C LEU A 510 -31.18 21.30 18.03
N TYR A 511 -30.29 20.96 17.11
CA TYR A 511 -29.05 20.26 17.43
C TYR A 511 -27.84 20.94 16.78
N SER A 512 -26.82 21.23 17.59
CA SER A 512 -25.51 21.68 17.10
C SER A 512 -24.52 20.52 17.04
N TYR A 513 -23.68 20.49 16.02
CA TYR A 513 -22.60 19.50 15.92
C TYR A 513 -21.28 20.04 16.47
N SER A 514 -20.56 19.21 17.23
CA SER A 514 -19.21 19.50 17.73
C SER A 514 -18.19 18.63 17.01
N PRO A 515 -17.37 19.19 16.08
CA PRO A 515 -16.32 18.42 15.39
C PRO A 515 -15.30 17.80 16.34
N ALA A 516 -14.95 18.51 17.41
CA ALA A 516 -13.98 18.04 18.42
C ALA A 516 -14.43 16.76 19.14
N ARG A 517 -15.74 16.51 19.22
CA ARG A 517 -16.32 15.36 19.93
C ARG A 517 -17.00 14.36 18.99
N ALA A 518 -17.20 14.71 17.72
CA ALA A 518 -18.04 14.00 16.77
C ALA A 518 -19.44 13.67 17.35
N GLN A 519 -20.05 14.65 18.01
CA GLN A 519 -21.33 14.52 18.71
C GLN A 519 -22.25 15.71 18.43
N TRP A 520 -23.55 15.42 18.44
CA TRP A 520 -24.63 16.41 18.37
C TRP A 520 -25.09 16.76 19.78
N THR A 521 -25.37 18.03 20.05
CA THR A 521 -25.87 18.51 21.34
C THR A 521 -27.22 19.18 21.12
N LEU A 522 -28.21 18.86 21.96
CA LEU A 522 -29.49 19.58 21.95
C LEU A 522 -29.27 21.04 22.40
N THR A 523 -29.78 21.98 21.63
CA THR A 523 -29.62 23.41 21.87
C THR A 523 -30.93 24.17 21.79
N ASP A 524 -30.92 25.40 22.30
CA ASP A 524 -31.92 26.41 21.98
C ASP A 524 -31.71 26.98 20.56
N ALA A 525 -32.49 28.01 20.20
CA ALA A 525 -32.40 28.70 18.92
C ALA A 525 -31.12 29.55 18.75
N ASN A 526 -30.38 29.82 19.82
CA ASN A 526 -29.10 30.55 19.80
C ASN A 526 -27.89 29.61 19.75
N GLY A 527 -28.14 28.29 19.72
CA GLY A 527 -27.12 27.25 19.73
C GLY A 527 -26.49 27.01 21.11
N GLU A 528 -27.13 27.48 22.18
CA GLU A 528 -26.71 27.20 23.56
C GLU A 528 -27.25 25.84 24.02
N ALA A 529 -26.43 25.02 24.65
CA ALA A 529 -26.84 23.68 25.10
C ALA A 529 -27.95 23.76 26.14
N ILE A 530 -28.97 22.92 26.00
CA ILE A 530 -30.11 22.84 26.93
C ILE A 530 -30.26 21.43 27.53
N ASP A 531 -30.81 21.39 28.74
CA ASP A 531 -31.11 20.15 29.47
C ASP A 531 -32.49 19.58 29.10
N ARG A 532 -32.95 18.54 29.83
CA ARG A 532 -34.26 17.90 29.57
C ARG A 532 -35.45 18.80 29.88
N SER A 533 -35.28 19.83 30.70
CA SER A 533 -36.31 20.82 31.03
C SER A 533 -36.37 21.98 30.03
N GLY A 534 -35.38 22.09 29.14
CA GLY A 534 -35.21 23.19 28.21
C GLY A 534 -34.45 24.39 28.81
N ALA A 535 -33.93 24.26 30.03
CA ALA A 535 -33.08 25.27 30.64
C ALA A 535 -31.62 25.14 30.12
N PRO A 536 -30.79 26.20 30.18
CA PRO A 536 -29.38 26.11 29.84
C PRO A 536 -28.68 25.00 30.62
N ALA A 537 -28.03 24.07 29.91
CA ALA A 537 -27.38 22.92 30.50
C ALA A 537 -26.07 23.34 31.20
N ARG A 538 -25.79 22.76 32.37
CA ARG A 538 -24.46 22.86 33.00
C ARG A 538 -23.48 21.91 32.31
N PRO A 539 -22.16 22.14 32.43
CA PRO A 539 -21.17 21.20 31.91
C PRO A 539 -21.39 19.77 32.43
N GLY A 540 -21.58 18.81 31.52
CA GLY A 540 -21.86 17.41 31.84
C GLY A 540 -23.36 17.05 31.90
N GLU A 541 -24.25 18.04 31.92
CA GLU A 541 -25.71 17.85 31.85
C GLU A 541 -26.25 17.98 30.42
N GLU A 542 -25.40 18.26 29.43
CA GLU A 542 -25.84 18.46 28.05
C GLU A 542 -26.35 17.15 27.44
N ILE A 543 -27.48 17.21 26.74
CA ILE A 543 -28.01 16.04 26.03
C ILE A 543 -27.26 15.89 24.72
N ARG A 544 -26.55 14.76 24.57
CA ARG A 544 -25.70 14.49 23.42
C ARG A 544 -26.12 13.23 22.67
N TYR A 545 -25.86 13.23 21.37
CA TYR A 545 -26.13 12.13 20.47
C TYR A 545 -24.94 11.87 19.54
N THR A 546 -24.69 10.60 19.25
CA THR A 546 -23.78 10.18 18.18
C THR A 546 -24.37 10.50 16.80
N ASN A 547 -23.57 10.42 15.74
CA ASN A 547 -24.07 10.58 14.36
C ASN A 547 -25.15 9.55 14.02
N ASP A 548 -25.02 8.30 14.47
CA ASP A 548 -26.03 7.27 14.22
C ASP A 548 -27.37 7.59 14.91
N GLU A 549 -27.33 8.04 16.16
CA GLU A 549 -28.53 8.44 16.90
C GLU A 549 -29.17 9.68 16.28
N MET A 550 -28.36 10.70 15.95
CA MET A 550 -28.87 11.92 15.35
C MET A 550 -29.47 11.66 13.96
N ARG A 551 -28.88 10.77 13.17
CA ARG A 551 -29.42 10.38 11.86
C ARG A 551 -30.85 9.82 11.96
N ASN A 552 -31.16 9.09 13.02
CA ASN A 552 -32.50 8.56 13.28
C ASN A 552 -33.48 9.63 13.79
N ARG A 553 -32.97 10.65 14.49
CA ARG A 553 -33.73 11.75 15.09
C ARG A 553 -34.00 12.90 14.13
N ALA A 554 -33.11 13.17 13.19
CA ALA A 554 -33.20 14.28 12.25
C ALA A 554 -34.55 14.32 11.51
N LEU A 555 -35.10 15.52 11.33
CA LEU A 555 -36.37 15.75 10.63
C LEU A 555 -36.36 15.08 9.25
N VAL A 556 -35.29 15.31 8.48
CA VAL A 556 -34.97 14.55 7.28
C VAL A 556 -33.75 13.68 7.56
N ARG A 557 -33.91 12.36 7.41
CA ARG A 557 -32.85 11.38 7.70
C ARG A 557 -31.63 11.60 6.78
N PRO A 558 -30.42 11.86 7.29
CA PRO A 558 -29.20 11.81 6.50
C PRO A 558 -28.94 10.42 5.88
N ILE A 559 -28.33 10.37 4.70
CA ILE A 559 -28.07 9.10 4.01
C ILE A 559 -26.91 8.32 4.65
N SER A 560 -25.92 9.01 5.20
CA SER A 560 -24.73 8.45 5.84
C SER A 560 -24.51 9.05 7.24
N ASN A 561 -23.40 8.70 7.88
CA ASN A 561 -22.97 9.28 9.17
C ASN A 561 -22.06 10.50 9.00
N TYR A 562 -21.90 11.00 7.78
CA TYR A 562 -21.09 12.15 7.44
C TYR A 562 -22.01 13.32 7.06
N PHE A 563 -22.51 14.05 8.07
CA PHE A 563 -23.52 15.11 7.89
C PHE A 563 -23.40 16.23 8.93
N ASP A 564 -22.18 16.55 9.33
CA ASP A 564 -21.89 17.56 10.37
C ASP A 564 -22.32 19.00 10.00
N ARG A 565 -22.50 19.27 8.71
CA ARG A 565 -23.01 20.54 8.18
C ARG A 565 -23.98 20.32 7.02
N PRO A 566 -24.81 21.32 6.68
CA PRO A 566 -25.79 21.20 5.61
C PRO A 566 -25.19 20.78 4.27
N THR A 567 -24.02 21.33 3.94
CA THR A 567 -23.31 21.01 2.70
C THR A 567 -22.95 19.52 2.64
N GLU A 568 -22.32 18.94 3.67
CA GLU A 568 -21.94 17.51 3.64
C GLU A 568 -23.15 16.59 3.52
N MET A 569 -24.25 16.88 4.22
CA MET A 569 -25.48 16.10 4.10
C MET A 569 -26.01 16.06 2.66
N ILE A 570 -25.96 17.19 1.96
CA ILE A 570 -26.38 17.29 0.57
C ILE A 570 -25.35 16.60 -0.33
N MET A 571 -24.05 16.78 -0.10
CA MET A 571 -23.00 16.21 -0.96
C MET A 571 -22.98 14.69 -0.91
N GLU A 572 -23.18 14.10 0.27
CA GLU A 572 -23.42 12.67 0.43
C GLU A 572 -24.68 12.24 -0.34
N GLY A 573 -25.75 13.01 -0.26
CA GLY A 573 -26.96 12.78 -1.05
C GLY A 573 -26.71 12.81 -2.56
N VAL A 574 -26.04 13.84 -3.06
CA VAL A 574 -25.66 14.01 -4.47
C VAL A 574 -24.75 12.88 -4.92
N ALA A 575 -23.77 12.47 -4.11
CA ALA A 575 -22.88 11.36 -4.41
C ALA A 575 -23.65 10.04 -4.56
N HIS A 576 -24.57 9.75 -3.64
CA HIS A 576 -25.44 8.58 -3.73
C HIS A 576 -26.35 8.60 -4.95
N TYR A 577 -26.94 9.77 -5.24
CA TYR A 577 -27.82 9.99 -6.39
C TYR A 577 -27.07 9.80 -7.73
N ARG A 578 -25.88 10.41 -7.86
CA ARG A 578 -25.04 10.36 -9.05
C ARG A 578 -24.37 9.02 -9.27
N THR A 579 -23.95 8.34 -8.22
CA THR A 579 -23.35 7.01 -8.38
C THR A 579 -24.35 6.00 -8.94
N GLY A 580 -25.65 6.22 -8.71
CA GLY A 580 -26.74 5.45 -9.30
C GLY A 580 -26.96 4.07 -8.66
N GLY A 581 -27.81 3.26 -9.30
CA GLY A 581 -28.06 1.88 -8.89
C GLY A 581 -28.49 1.74 -7.43
N ASP A 582 -27.78 0.90 -6.68
CA ASP A 582 -28.06 0.58 -5.27
C ASP A 582 -27.99 1.79 -4.33
N THR A 583 -27.05 2.71 -4.53
CA THR A 583 -26.87 3.86 -3.63
C THR A 583 -27.96 4.89 -3.83
N ARG A 584 -28.36 5.14 -5.08
CA ARG A 584 -29.52 5.99 -5.42
C ARG A 584 -30.81 5.38 -4.90
N ALA A 585 -30.95 4.06 -5.01
CA ALA A 585 -32.12 3.34 -4.50
C ALA A 585 -32.20 3.41 -2.97
N ALA A 586 -31.06 3.26 -2.28
CA ALA A 586 -30.98 3.44 -0.84
C ALA A 586 -31.36 4.87 -0.40
N LEU A 587 -30.90 5.89 -1.13
CA LEU A 587 -31.27 7.29 -0.87
C LEU A 587 -32.79 7.50 -0.99
N LEU A 588 -33.38 7.06 -2.09
CA LEU A 588 -34.82 7.17 -2.34
C LEU A 588 -35.67 6.48 -1.26
N ARG A 589 -35.28 5.27 -0.85
CA ARG A 589 -36.03 4.51 0.16
C ARG A 589 -35.88 5.08 1.57
N THR A 590 -34.66 5.44 1.95
CA THR A 590 -34.37 5.80 3.35
C THR A 590 -34.56 7.28 3.65
N SER A 591 -34.49 8.15 2.64
CA SER A 591 -34.66 9.59 2.80
C SER A 591 -35.27 10.24 1.54
N PRO A 592 -36.56 10.01 1.27
CA PRO A 592 -37.22 10.52 0.06
C PRO A 592 -37.22 12.05 -0.01
N VAL A 593 -37.29 12.76 1.12
CA VAL A 593 -37.21 14.23 1.12
C VAL A 593 -35.81 14.72 0.70
N LEU A 594 -34.74 14.08 1.18
CA LEU A 594 -33.38 14.36 0.76
C LEU A 594 -33.18 14.02 -0.72
N TYR A 595 -33.69 12.87 -1.17
CA TYR A 595 -33.66 12.47 -2.58
C TYR A 595 -34.24 13.56 -3.50
N GLU A 596 -35.42 14.09 -3.17
CA GLU A 596 -36.06 15.13 -3.98
C GLU A 596 -35.28 16.44 -3.98
N GLN A 597 -34.70 16.86 -2.84
CA GLN A 597 -33.89 18.08 -2.83
C GLN A 597 -32.58 17.92 -3.61
N VAL A 598 -31.91 16.77 -3.48
CA VAL A 598 -30.71 16.43 -4.25
C VAL A 598 -30.99 16.41 -5.74
N LYS A 599 -32.10 15.78 -6.16
CA LYS A 599 -32.55 15.74 -7.55
C LYS A 599 -32.77 17.16 -8.10
N ARG A 600 -33.45 18.03 -7.34
CA ARG A 600 -33.66 19.43 -7.73
C ARG A 600 -32.34 20.19 -7.89
N GLN A 601 -31.39 20.00 -6.96
CA GLN A 601 -30.07 20.64 -7.02
C GLN A 601 -29.26 20.14 -8.23
N ASP A 602 -29.26 18.84 -8.48
CA ASP A 602 -28.60 18.26 -9.66
C ASP A 602 -29.23 18.75 -10.97
N GLU A 603 -30.56 18.84 -11.06
CA GLU A 603 -31.24 19.39 -12.24
C GLU A 603 -30.93 20.87 -12.46
N GLN A 604 -30.85 21.66 -11.38
CA GLN A 604 -30.45 23.07 -11.44
C GLN A 604 -29.02 23.19 -12.00
N GLU A 605 -28.09 22.38 -11.49
CA GLU A 605 -26.71 22.37 -11.96
C GLU A 605 -26.61 21.96 -13.43
N ILE A 606 -27.29 20.90 -13.85
CA ILE A 606 -27.32 20.45 -15.24
C ILE A 606 -27.87 21.57 -16.13
N ALA A 607 -28.94 22.25 -15.70
CA ALA A 607 -29.56 23.33 -16.46
C ALA A 607 -28.62 24.54 -16.66
N MET A 608 -27.71 24.81 -15.72
CA MET A 608 -26.72 25.87 -15.86
C MET A 608 -25.75 25.63 -17.03
N HIS A 609 -25.49 24.37 -17.38
CA HIS A 609 -24.54 24.03 -18.46
C HIS A 609 -25.23 23.66 -19.77
N TYR A 610 -26.25 22.80 -19.72
CA TYR A 610 -26.94 22.29 -20.91
C TYR A 610 -28.18 23.10 -21.29
N GLY A 611 -28.51 24.14 -20.51
CA GLY A 611 -29.69 24.95 -20.72
C GLY A 611 -30.99 24.28 -20.24
N ARG A 612 -32.10 24.96 -20.53
CA ARG A 612 -33.45 24.52 -20.18
C ARG A 612 -34.25 24.18 -21.43
N ASP A 613 -35.16 23.22 -21.31
CA ASP A 613 -36.17 22.93 -22.33
C ASP A 613 -37.26 24.02 -22.37
N ALA A 614 -38.19 23.91 -23.32
CA ALA A 614 -39.28 24.86 -23.49
C ALA A 614 -40.23 24.95 -22.28
N ALA A 615 -40.21 23.96 -21.38
CA ALA A 615 -40.98 23.94 -20.14
C ALA A 615 -40.18 24.49 -18.94
N GLY A 616 -38.98 25.02 -19.17
CA GLY A 616 -38.11 25.56 -18.13
C GLY A 616 -37.40 24.49 -17.28
N ARG A 617 -37.47 23.21 -17.66
CA ARG A 617 -36.78 22.11 -16.98
C ARG A 617 -35.39 21.93 -17.58
N SER A 618 -34.49 21.23 -16.90
CA SER A 618 -33.15 20.95 -17.46
C SER A 618 -33.24 20.19 -18.78
N ALA A 619 -32.46 20.59 -19.80
CA ALA A 619 -32.45 19.93 -21.11
C ALA A 619 -31.93 18.47 -21.06
N MET A 620 -31.17 18.13 -20.02
CA MET A 620 -30.71 16.77 -19.76
C MET A 620 -31.34 16.23 -18.45
N LEU A 621 -31.37 14.91 -18.33
CA LEU A 621 -31.90 14.20 -17.18
C LEU A 621 -30.90 13.14 -16.71
N ARG A 622 -30.70 13.04 -15.39
CA ARG A 622 -29.86 12.00 -14.80
C ARG A 622 -30.62 10.69 -14.65
N MET A 623 -30.19 9.69 -15.41
CA MET A 623 -30.75 8.34 -15.43
C MET A 623 -30.42 7.56 -14.15
N PRO A 624 -31.16 6.47 -13.84
CA PRO A 624 -30.96 5.70 -12.61
C PRO A 624 -29.55 5.13 -12.40
N ASP A 625 -28.78 4.95 -13.47
CA ASP A 625 -27.39 4.49 -13.44
C ASP A 625 -26.38 5.61 -13.16
N GLY A 626 -26.83 6.86 -13.08
CA GLY A 626 -26.01 8.04 -12.82
C GLY A 626 -25.64 8.86 -14.06
N LEU A 627 -25.82 8.31 -15.26
CA LEU A 627 -25.43 8.96 -16.51
C LEU A 627 -26.48 9.99 -16.96
N LEU A 628 -26.06 10.96 -17.76
CA LEU A 628 -26.97 11.92 -18.36
C LEU A 628 -27.54 11.39 -19.68
N SER A 629 -28.81 11.69 -19.91
CA SER A 629 -29.51 11.47 -21.18
C SER A 629 -30.28 12.74 -21.56
N PRO A 630 -30.50 13.05 -22.85
CA PRO A 630 -31.45 14.08 -23.25
C PRO A 630 -32.80 13.89 -22.56
N ARG A 631 -33.39 14.98 -22.07
CA ARG A 631 -34.72 14.94 -21.48
C ARG A 631 -35.75 14.67 -22.58
N SER A 632 -36.26 13.45 -22.61
CA SER A 632 -37.28 12.97 -23.54
C SER A 632 -38.40 12.27 -22.75
N ALA A 633 -39.54 12.01 -23.38
CA ALA A 633 -40.62 11.25 -22.76
C ALA A 633 -40.17 9.85 -22.32
N GLU A 634 -39.25 9.23 -23.07
CA GLU A 634 -38.67 7.92 -22.72
C GLU A 634 -37.77 8.01 -21.48
N SER A 635 -36.86 8.99 -21.45
CA SER A 635 -35.97 9.21 -20.29
C SER A 635 -36.78 9.50 -19.02
N GLU A 636 -37.82 10.32 -19.12
CA GLU A 636 -38.71 10.65 -18.01
C GLU A 636 -39.53 9.43 -17.55
N ALA A 637 -40.06 8.64 -18.48
CA ALA A 637 -40.77 7.41 -18.16
C ALA A 637 -39.86 6.39 -17.46
N ALA A 638 -38.60 6.26 -17.89
CA ALA A 638 -37.63 5.37 -17.29
C ALA A 638 -37.27 5.77 -15.84
N VAL A 639 -37.01 7.06 -15.59
CA VAL A 639 -36.76 7.58 -14.23
C VAL A 639 -38.00 7.40 -13.36
N ALA A 640 -39.19 7.76 -13.84
CA ALA A 640 -40.43 7.62 -13.09
C ALA A 640 -40.77 6.16 -12.78
N LYS A 641 -40.49 5.24 -13.72
CA LYS A 641 -40.64 3.79 -13.49
C LYS A 641 -39.73 3.32 -12.37
N TYR A 642 -38.44 3.65 -12.44
CA TYR A 642 -37.47 3.32 -11.40
C TYR A 642 -37.90 3.86 -10.03
N GLU A 643 -38.29 5.14 -9.96
CA GLU A 643 -38.70 5.78 -8.70
C GLU A 643 -39.93 5.10 -8.09
N ARG A 644 -40.93 4.75 -8.91
CA ARG A 644 -42.11 4.00 -8.44
C ARG A 644 -41.75 2.61 -7.93
N GLU A 645 -40.91 1.87 -8.67
CA GLU A 645 -40.49 0.52 -8.30
C GLU A 645 -39.70 0.50 -6.99
N GLU A 646 -38.76 1.43 -6.82
CA GLU A 646 -37.97 1.54 -5.59
C GLU A 646 -38.79 2.05 -4.40
N ALA A 647 -39.69 3.01 -4.60
CA ALA A 647 -40.61 3.47 -3.56
C ALA A 647 -41.57 2.36 -3.10
N ALA A 648 -42.01 1.49 -4.01
CA ALA A 648 -42.87 0.35 -3.68
C ALA A 648 -42.16 -0.66 -2.77
N LYS A 649 -40.85 -0.87 -2.93
CA LYS A 649 -40.04 -1.76 -2.06
C LYS A 649 -40.00 -1.28 -0.60
N ASN A 650 -40.15 0.03 -0.36
CA ASN A 650 -40.10 0.59 0.99
C ASN A 650 -41.34 0.26 1.83
N LYS A 651 -42.49 -0.04 1.20
CA LYS A 651 -43.76 -0.34 1.90
C LYS A 651 -43.82 -1.74 2.53
N VAL A 652 -42.80 -2.56 2.33
CA VAL A 652 -42.80 -4.00 2.68
C VAL A 652 -41.98 -4.31 3.95
N SER A 653 -41.29 -3.33 4.54
CA SER A 653 -40.56 -3.49 5.81
C SER A 653 -41.28 -2.74 6.95
N PRO A 654 -41.90 -3.45 7.91
CA PRO A 654 -42.40 -2.88 9.17
C PRO A 654 -41.31 -2.22 10.01
#